data_AF-A0A1Y2B6N7-F1
#
_entry.id   AF-A0A1Y2B6N7-F1
#
_cell.length_a   1.000
_cell.length_b   1.000
_cell.length_c   1.000
_cell.angle_alpha   90.00
_cell.angle_beta   90.00
_cell.angle_gamma   90.00
#
_symmetry.space_group_name_H-M   'P 1'
#
loop_
_entity.id
_entity.type
_entity.pdbx_description
1 polymer ?
#
loop_
_entity_poly.entity_id
_entity_poly.type
_entity_poly.pdbx_seq_one_letter_code
_entity_poly.pdbx_strand_id
1 'polypeptide(L)'
;MFLSTILSRAKGYDPIPSSLREKLLPTPTSSSSPSPDIEAEVPITSSGPPFALRSRRRPLLLTTLCFACGSLVIICISYAVIVLLLPDSAGMSIFGHYGHDKEMEIGWDELTSEGYGNDTAVENEEHEYQGEDLQAELVDLNHVLRPILPLGPSTSLLRPIPRPPRELVVDFYTSGNIPSSVKMPVGKPLDIVYMYVNASSPLLQSALQERARLEGLSTLTGKAKRWRDNGELRGAIRSAAANLDHVLGNIHVISGDYKVDDFDLEMLEAVEGADKSRIGQVPGWLDTTAHSGLLEWHFHSDVFRLPRDDDGSLPASLRDTAYANEEHWRDEVMPTFNSFAIESRLSWIDGLAEDFVMSNDDMFIMTQMSRSDFHNPLLGTIMRFDPGLGVSPVMPESLVSSPGEWGGLQHANSLLSARFPKRHRAYMHHMPKSLRKSWVDEASIMFAPNLTVSATRGFRESARGDGDVEISWLVSHLGVERWREAVLWSWVVARVGGEAGVWGEEARQEVKDALGITGDAEHVIVTKNKRNTLKDVEAGLRQHGVEAPKKTDYLFSSIDGHMPGDPAAEQAGQSCTFSITDCLSPDFFSNPGQTVPASDVFKALAFEKPECGDCLISALITASGSRGLSAVLPAQGKRYTPVEREPRMWERSEPMLPLTPTWEETDFSLDAIVRPRQDVWEGSTEDEIENDGTVDLRNWSIKLLSRYTYVHSSTPSHFVQARSPNQLHNAFGFIDGHPELALICINDDQTDRIGDRPQEMWGEWLERRFGNGQVPWERKDWSWKDFRRRRR
;
A
#
# COMPACT_ATOMS: atom_id res chain seq x y z
N MET A 1 40.79 26.02 39.83
CA MET A 1 41.84 25.48 38.95
C MET A 1 41.19 24.38 38.12
N PHE A 2 41.18 24.37 36.79
CA PHE A 2 41.68 25.33 35.80
C PHE A 2 40.62 25.40 34.70
N LEU A 3 39.93 26.54 34.54
CA LEU A 3 38.86 26.71 33.54
C LEU A 3 38.82 28.18 33.10
N SER A 4 39.94 28.57 32.48
CA SER A 4 40.21 29.84 31.80
C SER A 4 41.55 29.67 31.08
N THR A 5 41.77 30.33 29.94
CA THR A 5 42.78 30.00 28.90
C THR A 5 42.52 28.62 28.26
N ILE A 6 42.42 28.46 26.93
CA ILE A 6 42.98 29.25 25.83
C ILE A 6 41.92 29.54 24.75
N LEU A 7 41.59 30.83 24.57
CA LEU A 7 41.15 31.39 23.29
C LEU A 7 42.29 32.26 22.76
N SER A 8 43.05 31.80 21.76
CA SER A 8 43.83 32.67 20.85
C SER A 8 44.42 31.86 19.69
N ARG A 9 44.67 32.54 18.55
CA ARG A 9 45.02 32.04 17.21
C ARG A 9 43.79 31.50 16.45
N ALA A 10 43.39 32.04 15.30
CA ALA A 10 44.05 33.02 14.42
C ALA A 10 43.15 34.21 14.04
N LYS A 11 43.78 35.37 13.79
CA LYS A 11 43.23 36.50 13.01
C LYS A 11 43.82 36.43 11.59
N GLY A 12 43.06 36.81 10.56
CA GLY A 12 43.56 36.83 9.18
C GLY A 12 42.61 37.37 8.10
N TYR A 13 42.22 38.65 8.20
CA TYR A 13 41.74 39.54 7.12
C TYR A 13 40.53 39.19 6.22
N ASP A 14 39.33 39.72 6.57
CA ASP A 14 38.68 40.95 6.03
C ASP A 14 38.43 41.20 4.50
N PRO A 15 37.43 42.05 4.11
CA PRO A 15 36.30 41.58 3.28
C PRO A 15 35.84 42.52 2.12
N ILE A 16 34.92 42.06 1.26
CA ILE A 16 34.11 42.90 0.33
C ILE A 16 32.74 42.22 0.01
N PRO A 17 31.69 42.91 -0.50
CA PRO A 17 30.75 43.70 0.30
C PRO A 17 29.27 43.29 0.15
N SER A 18 28.40 43.86 0.99
CA SER A 18 26.95 43.80 0.85
C SER A 18 26.40 44.74 -0.23
N SER A 19 25.75 44.21 -1.27
CA SER A 19 24.77 44.93 -2.08
C SER A 19 23.81 43.97 -2.79
N LEU A 20 22.55 44.39 -2.99
CA LEU A 20 21.47 43.70 -3.73
C LEU A 20 20.84 42.46 -3.07
N ARG A 21 19.96 42.70 -2.08
CA ARG A 21 18.71 41.93 -1.93
C ARG A 21 17.56 42.87 -1.56
N GLU A 22 16.74 43.19 -2.55
CA GLU A 22 15.41 43.79 -2.40
C GLU A 22 14.57 43.37 -3.63
N LYS A 23 13.23 43.28 -3.46
CA LYS A 23 12.21 42.82 -4.44
C LYS A 23 12.16 41.29 -4.64
N LEU A 24 11.00 40.59 -4.56
CA LEU A 24 9.62 40.98 -4.21
C LEU A 24 8.94 39.89 -3.35
N LEU A 25 8.09 40.30 -2.40
CA LEU A 25 6.95 39.52 -1.91
C LEU A 25 5.77 40.49 -1.66
N PRO A 26 4.51 40.11 -1.95
CA PRO A 26 3.36 41.00 -1.84
C PRO A 26 2.79 41.06 -0.41
N THR A 27 2.25 42.22 -0.05
CA THR A 27 1.53 42.47 1.22
C THR A 27 0.04 42.11 1.12
N PRO A 28 -0.55 41.46 2.13
CA PRO A 28 -1.99 41.53 2.38
C PRO A 28 -2.32 42.80 3.21
N THR A 29 -3.44 43.44 2.88
CA THR A 29 -3.98 44.63 3.57
C THR A 29 -5.02 44.26 4.62
N SER A 30 -4.96 44.84 5.82
CA SER A 30 -6.12 45.00 6.70
C SER A 30 -6.01 46.26 7.57
N SER A 31 -7.15 46.87 7.88
CA SER A 31 -7.25 48.26 8.35
C SER A 31 -7.73 48.41 9.80
N SER A 32 -6.98 49.18 10.60
CA SER A 32 -7.41 50.12 11.65
C SER A 32 -8.60 49.77 12.60
N SER A 33 -8.27 49.36 13.84
CA SER A 33 -8.40 50.11 15.14
C SER A 33 -9.66 50.98 15.48
N PRO A 34 -9.93 51.39 16.75
CA PRO A 34 -9.29 51.07 18.06
C PRO A 34 -10.27 50.74 19.23
N SER A 35 -9.75 50.41 20.42
CA SER A 35 -10.42 50.60 21.73
C SER A 35 -9.39 50.68 22.89
N PRO A 36 -9.56 51.56 23.90
CA PRO A 36 -8.57 51.77 24.98
C PRO A 36 -8.99 51.24 26.37
N ASP A 37 -7.96 50.95 27.19
CA ASP A 37 -7.78 51.09 28.66
C ASP A 37 -8.91 50.77 29.68
N ILE A 38 -8.58 49.97 30.73
CA ILE A 38 -8.32 50.42 32.14
C ILE A 38 -8.07 49.21 33.10
N GLU A 39 -7.39 49.49 34.21
CA GLU A 39 -6.79 48.63 35.25
C GLU A 39 -7.78 47.94 36.24
N ALA A 40 -7.31 46.92 37.00
CA ALA A 40 -7.30 46.85 38.50
C ALA A 40 -7.47 45.44 39.16
N GLU A 41 -6.33 44.85 39.53
CA GLU A 41 -5.89 44.26 40.83
C GLU A 41 -6.83 43.70 41.98
N VAL A 42 -6.27 42.75 42.76
CA VAL A 42 -6.54 42.28 44.17
C VAL A 42 -7.68 41.23 44.50
N PRO A 43 -7.78 40.55 45.70
CA PRO A 43 -7.41 39.12 45.81
C PRO A 43 -8.36 38.16 46.64
N ILE A 44 -7.81 36.96 46.96
CA ILE A 44 -8.33 35.83 47.77
C ILE A 44 -8.50 36.15 49.28
N THR A 45 -9.52 35.57 49.94
CA THR A 45 -9.51 35.21 51.40
C THR A 45 -10.25 33.89 51.70
N SER A 46 -10.03 33.31 52.89
CA SER A 46 -10.46 31.95 53.30
C SER A 46 -10.89 31.86 54.78
N SER A 47 -11.70 30.86 55.18
CA SER A 47 -11.87 30.48 56.61
C SER A 47 -12.37 29.03 56.85
N GLY A 48 -11.80 28.36 57.87
CA GLY A 48 -12.27 27.10 58.53
C GLY A 48 -12.19 27.29 60.06
N PRO A 49 -11.75 26.34 60.93
CA PRO A 49 -11.59 24.86 60.88
C PRO A 49 -12.43 24.17 62.03
N PRO A 50 -11.96 23.54 63.16
CA PRO A 50 -10.90 22.53 63.48
C PRO A 50 -11.34 21.32 64.41
N PHE A 51 -10.35 20.49 64.86
CA PHE A 51 -10.30 19.46 65.96
C PHE A 51 -10.73 17.98 65.68
N ALA A 52 -10.08 16.91 66.19
CA ALA A 52 -8.70 16.69 66.74
C ALA A 52 -8.34 15.18 66.99
N LEU A 53 -7.06 14.89 67.32
CA LEU A 53 -6.41 13.56 67.48
C LEU A 53 -6.72 12.73 68.75
N ARG A 54 -6.51 11.40 68.71
CA ARG A 54 -5.65 10.63 69.68
C ARG A 54 -5.40 9.14 69.34
N SER A 55 -4.40 8.54 70.02
CA SER A 55 -3.86 7.17 69.85
C SER A 55 -3.89 6.32 71.15
N ARG A 56 -3.84 4.97 71.07
CA ARG A 56 -2.99 4.05 71.91
C ARG A 56 -3.31 2.52 71.87
N ARG A 57 -2.25 1.71 71.62
CA ARG A 57 -1.76 0.46 72.32
C ARG A 57 -2.65 -0.81 72.56
N ARG A 58 -2.20 -1.95 71.96
CA ARG A 58 -1.70 -3.27 72.50
C ARG A 58 -2.36 -3.95 73.74
N PRO A 59 -2.47 -5.31 73.81
CA PRO A 59 -1.37 -6.32 73.85
C PRO A 59 -1.49 -7.48 72.79
N LEU A 60 -0.60 -8.48 72.59
CA LEU A 60 0.76 -8.89 73.05
C LEU A 60 0.88 -10.19 73.93
N LEU A 61 1.15 -11.36 73.30
CA LEU A 61 1.85 -12.60 73.79
C LEU A 61 2.11 -13.53 72.56
N LEU A 62 3.35 -13.72 72.06
CA LEU A 62 4.26 -14.89 72.23
C LEU A 62 3.59 -16.28 71.95
N THR A 63 4.12 -17.24 71.19
CA THR A 63 5.42 -17.54 70.49
C THR A 63 5.12 -18.58 69.38
N THR A 64 5.85 -18.83 68.28
CA THR A 64 7.28 -19.25 68.11
C THR A 64 7.67 -19.23 66.61
N LEU A 65 8.99 -19.15 66.30
CA LEU A 65 9.73 -19.30 65.01
C LEU A 65 8.98 -19.94 63.79
N CYS A 66 9.15 -19.51 62.52
CA CYS A 66 10.43 -19.44 61.78
C CYS A 66 10.36 -18.68 60.43
N PHE A 67 11.54 -18.28 59.91
CA PHE A 67 11.89 -17.66 58.61
C PHE A 67 10.89 -17.66 57.42
N ALA A 68 10.64 -16.46 56.86
CA ALA A 68 10.93 -16.05 55.46
C ALA A 68 9.96 -14.98 54.94
N CYS A 69 10.32 -13.69 55.03
CA CYS A 69 9.67 -12.64 54.24
C CYS A 69 10.60 -11.43 54.06
N GLY A 70 11.06 -11.19 52.84
CA GLY A 70 12.11 -10.20 52.56
C GLY A 70 12.33 -9.88 51.08
N SER A 71 11.31 -9.98 50.23
CA SER A 71 11.40 -9.70 48.78
C SER A 71 10.06 -9.22 48.17
N LEU A 72 9.39 -8.21 48.74
CA LEU A 72 8.09 -7.72 48.21
C LEU A 72 7.89 -6.20 48.21
N VAL A 73 8.91 -5.40 48.56
CA VAL A 73 8.82 -3.92 48.59
C VAL A 73 9.78 -3.23 47.60
N ILE A 74 10.66 -3.98 46.92
CA ILE A 74 11.59 -3.44 45.90
C ILE A 74 10.95 -3.43 44.49
N ILE A 75 9.97 -4.30 44.23
CA ILE A 75 9.44 -4.51 42.87
C ILE A 75 8.56 -3.35 42.37
N CYS A 76 7.83 -2.66 43.25
CA CYS A 76 6.85 -1.63 42.83
C CYS A 76 7.46 -0.25 42.50
N ILE A 77 8.75 0.00 42.79
CA ILE A 77 9.41 1.28 42.47
C ILE A 77 10.34 1.16 41.25
N SER A 78 10.83 -0.05 40.93
CA SER A 78 11.65 -0.27 39.73
C SER A 78 10.83 -0.24 38.41
N TYR A 79 9.54 -0.56 38.45
CA TYR A 79 8.71 -0.65 37.24
C TYR A 79 8.39 0.72 36.61
N ALA A 80 8.34 1.80 37.40
CA ALA A 80 7.98 3.14 36.91
C ALA A 80 9.14 3.90 36.23
N VAL A 81 10.38 3.40 36.31
CA VAL A 81 11.57 4.07 35.76
C VAL A 81 12.14 3.33 34.54
N ILE A 82 11.82 2.05 34.35
CA ILE A 82 12.32 1.23 33.24
C ILE A 82 11.51 1.45 31.94
N VAL A 83 10.24 1.87 32.04
CA VAL A 83 9.33 2.09 30.88
C VAL A 83 9.68 3.33 30.06
N LEU A 84 10.59 4.20 30.51
CA LEU A 84 10.96 5.45 29.82
C LEU A 84 12.31 5.41 29.08
N LEU A 85 13.04 4.28 29.06
CA LEU A 85 14.44 4.25 28.58
C LEU A 85 14.86 2.99 27.78
N LEU A 86 13.94 2.21 27.20
CA LEU A 86 14.27 1.12 26.26
C LEU A 86 13.35 1.15 25.03
N PRO A 87 13.86 0.84 23.82
CA PRO A 87 13.05 0.79 22.60
C PRO A 87 12.23 -0.50 22.49
N ASP A 88 11.04 -0.40 21.93
CA ASP A 88 10.06 -1.49 21.82
C ASP A 88 10.47 -2.62 20.87
N SER A 89 10.44 -3.86 21.37
CA SER A 89 10.12 -5.08 20.60
C SER A 89 10.17 -6.34 21.50
N ALA A 90 9.06 -6.69 22.17
CA ALA A 90 8.94 -7.99 22.88
C ALA A 90 7.47 -8.36 23.19
N GLY A 91 6.71 -8.79 22.19
CA GLY A 91 5.42 -9.48 22.37
C GLY A 91 5.61 -10.99 22.28
N MET A 92 5.35 -11.73 23.36
CA MET A 92 5.38 -13.21 23.35
C MET A 92 4.05 -13.77 22.84
N SER A 93 4.10 -14.71 21.88
CA SER A 93 2.98 -15.60 21.53
C SER A 93 3.29 -17.03 21.97
N ILE A 94 2.28 -17.74 22.50
CA ILE A 94 2.37 -19.13 22.99
C ILE A 94 1.09 -19.87 22.60
N PHE A 95 1.20 -21.20 22.40
CA PHE A 95 0.18 -22.23 22.08
C PHE A 95 -0.12 -22.40 20.57
N GLY A 96 -0.12 -23.61 20.00
CA GLY A 96 0.15 -24.94 20.60
C GLY A 96 0.34 -26.08 19.57
N HIS A 97 0.89 -27.21 20.01
CA HIS A 97 1.28 -28.38 19.19
C HIS A 97 0.18 -29.44 18.96
N TYR A 98 0.35 -30.23 17.88
CA TYR A 98 0.09 -31.67 17.64
C TYR A 98 -0.36 -31.85 16.16
N GLY A 99 0.21 -32.70 15.29
CA GLY A 99 1.42 -33.55 15.35
C GLY A 99 1.25 -34.82 14.49
N HIS A 100 2.11 -35.04 13.47
CA HIS A 100 2.64 -36.35 13.01
C HIS A 100 3.43 -36.25 11.70
N ASP A 101 4.57 -36.94 11.64
CA ASP A 101 5.53 -36.94 10.53
C ASP A 101 5.08 -37.77 9.32
N LYS A 102 5.43 -37.30 8.12
CA LYS A 102 5.95 -38.12 7.02
C LYS A 102 6.91 -37.30 6.17
N GLU A 103 8.16 -37.73 6.10
CA GLU A 103 9.13 -37.23 5.12
C GLU A 103 8.66 -37.59 3.70
N MET A 104 8.87 -36.68 2.75
CA MET A 104 8.62 -36.94 1.33
C MET A 104 9.76 -36.34 0.50
N GLU A 105 10.65 -37.21 0.02
CA GLU A 105 11.65 -36.85 -0.99
C GLU A 105 10.93 -36.53 -2.32
N ILE A 106 11.18 -35.35 -2.88
CA ILE A 106 10.72 -34.98 -4.22
C ILE A 106 11.91 -35.07 -5.16
N GLY A 107 11.93 -36.12 -5.99
CA GLY A 107 12.91 -36.27 -7.07
C GLY A 107 12.55 -35.36 -8.24
N TRP A 108 13.54 -34.62 -8.72
CA TRP A 108 13.48 -33.90 -9.99
C TRP A 108 13.96 -34.82 -11.11
N ASP A 109 13.05 -35.40 -11.89
CA ASP A 109 13.36 -36.02 -13.18
C ASP A 109 12.16 -35.93 -14.13
N GLU A 110 12.46 -35.68 -15.41
CA GLU A 110 11.59 -35.78 -16.59
C GLU A 110 10.34 -34.87 -16.69
N LEU A 111 10.55 -33.67 -17.23
CA LEU A 111 9.55 -32.95 -18.03
C LEU A 111 10.13 -32.57 -19.40
N THR A 112 10.03 -33.50 -20.36
CA THR A 112 10.28 -33.21 -21.78
C THR A 112 9.02 -32.74 -22.48
N SER A 113 9.18 -31.76 -23.36
CA SER A 113 8.17 -31.20 -24.26
C SER A 113 7.31 -32.22 -25.00
N GLU A 114 5.99 -32.02 -25.03
CA GLU A 114 5.15 -32.31 -26.21
C GLU A 114 3.75 -31.65 -26.13
N GLY A 115 3.33 -30.99 -27.22
CA GLY A 115 1.91 -30.94 -27.61
C GLY A 115 1.01 -29.80 -27.13
N TYR A 116 1.24 -28.55 -27.57
CA TYR A 116 0.14 -27.60 -27.79
C TYR A 116 -0.16 -27.49 -29.29
N GLY A 117 -1.40 -27.82 -29.68
CA GLY A 117 -1.88 -27.71 -31.05
C GLY A 117 -2.62 -26.39 -31.30
N ASN A 118 -2.55 -25.90 -32.55
CA ASN A 118 -3.27 -24.72 -33.01
C ASN A 118 -4.78 -24.83 -32.82
N ASP A 119 -5.45 -23.74 -32.45
CA ASP A 119 -6.28 -22.96 -33.38
C ASP A 119 -7.04 -21.85 -32.65
N THR A 120 -6.73 -20.58 -32.97
CA THR A 120 -7.63 -19.58 -33.59
C THR A 120 -6.97 -18.21 -33.50
N ALA A 121 -6.56 -17.66 -34.65
CA ALA A 121 -6.00 -16.31 -34.72
C ALA A 121 -7.12 -15.26 -34.57
N VAL A 122 -6.91 -14.30 -33.69
CA VAL A 122 -7.56 -12.98 -33.76
C VAL A 122 -6.51 -12.03 -34.32
N GLU A 123 -6.84 -11.33 -35.41
CA GLU A 123 -5.95 -10.37 -36.06
C GLU A 123 -5.71 -9.16 -35.15
N ASN A 124 -4.66 -9.21 -34.34
CA ASN A 124 -4.05 -7.99 -33.80
C ASN A 124 -3.29 -7.31 -34.94
N GLU A 125 -3.55 -6.03 -35.18
CA GLU A 125 -2.73 -5.23 -36.10
C GLU A 125 -1.29 -5.16 -35.54
N GLU A 126 -0.38 -5.88 -36.19
CA GLU A 126 1.06 -5.79 -35.90
C GLU A 126 1.54 -4.38 -36.27
N HIS A 127 1.58 -3.48 -35.28
CA HIS A 127 2.42 -2.31 -35.35
C HIS A 127 3.88 -2.76 -35.34
N GLU A 128 4.40 -3.05 -36.53
CA GLU A 128 5.80 -3.39 -36.81
C GLU A 128 6.70 -2.20 -36.46
N TYR A 129 6.99 -2.04 -35.16
CA TYR A 129 8.00 -1.12 -34.69
C TYR A 129 9.36 -1.70 -35.06
N GLN A 130 9.88 -1.32 -36.22
CA GLN A 130 11.25 -1.62 -36.63
C GLN A 130 12.22 -0.81 -35.75
N GLY A 131 12.35 -1.21 -34.49
CA GLY A 131 13.42 -0.78 -33.62
C GLY A 131 14.71 -1.45 -34.06
N GLU A 132 15.73 -0.64 -34.39
CA GLU A 132 17.10 -1.15 -34.40
C GLU A 132 17.42 -1.63 -32.98
N ASP A 133 17.74 -2.91 -32.86
CA ASP A 133 17.92 -3.61 -31.59
C ASP A 133 19.22 -3.16 -30.92
N LEU A 134 19.16 -2.01 -30.24
CA LEU A 134 20.26 -1.41 -29.47
C LEU A 134 20.45 -2.20 -28.16
N GLN A 135 21.01 -3.41 -28.32
CA GLN A 135 21.26 -4.35 -27.23
C GLN A 135 22.16 -3.74 -26.15
N ALA A 136 21.81 -4.00 -24.89
CA ALA A 136 22.59 -3.55 -23.74
C ALA A 136 23.92 -4.32 -23.68
N GLU A 137 25.05 -3.62 -23.66
CA GLU A 137 26.37 -4.25 -23.61
C GLU A 137 26.76 -4.59 -22.16
N LEU A 138 27.25 -5.80 -21.91
CA LEU A 138 27.65 -6.24 -20.57
C LEU A 138 29.00 -5.62 -20.19
N VAL A 139 29.01 -4.73 -19.20
CA VAL A 139 30.21 -4.06 -18.67
C VAL A 139 30.99 -4.99 -17.74
N ASP A 140 30.30 -5.54 -16.75
CA ASP A 140 30.80 -6.58 -15.87
C ASP A 140 29.66 -7.53 -15.51
N LEU A 141 29.94 -8.55 -14.69
CA LEU A 141 28.95 -9.56 -14.31
C LEU A 141 27.63 -8.98 -13.76
N ASN A 142 27.66 -7.78 -13.16
CA ASN A 142 26.58 -7.08 -12.46
C ASN A 142 26.18 -5.74 -13.10
N HIS A 143 26.71 -5.38 -14.28
CA HIS A 143 26.40 -4.08 -14.91
C HIS A 143 26.24 -4.20 -16.42
N VAL A 144 25.24 -3.50 -16.95
CA VAL A 144 25.01 -3.32 -18.38
C VAL A 144 25.06 -1.85 -18.76
N LEU A 145 25.57 -1.55 -19.95
CA LEU A 145 25.56 -0.24 -20.57
C LEU A 145 24.36 -0.15 -21.51
N ARG A 146 23.49 0.85 -21.31
CA ARG A 146 22.31 1.11 -22.17
C ARG A 146 22.37 2.53 -22.74
N PRO A 147 22.17 2.75 -24.04
CA PRO A 147 22.05 4.10 -24.60
C PRO A 147 20.94 4.92 -23.93
N ILE A 148 21.16 6.23 -23.73
CA ILE A 148 20.12 7.17 -23.31
C ILE A 148 19.22 7.43 -24.52
N LEU A 149 18.09 6.72 -24.57
CA LEU A 149 17.06 6.93 -25.57
C LEU A 149 16.14 8.11 -25.19
N PRO A 150 15.54 8.80 -26.18
CA PRO A 150 14.44 9.73 -25.93
C PRO A 150 13.29 9.05 -25.18
N LEU A 151 12.54 9.81 -24.37
CA LEU A 151 11.38 9.27 -23.66
C LEU A 151 10.32 8.81 -24.67
N GLY A 152 10.06 7.49 -24.68
CA GLY A 152 8.90 6.92 -25.36
C GLY A 152 7.58 7.37 -24.73
N PRO A 153 6.43 6.97 -25.31
CA PRO A 153 5.12 7.22 -24.70
C PRO A 153 5.08 6.73 -23.24
N SER A 154 4.20 7.32 -22.43
CA SER A 154 3.95 6.81 -21.07
C SER A 154 3.06 5.58 -21.15
N THR A 155 3.26 4.64 -20.23
CA THR A 155 2.29 3.59 -19.91
C THR A 155 0.92 4.22 -19.61
N SER A 156 -0.12 3.83 -20.35
CA SER A 156 -1.50 4.25 -20.08
C SER A 156 -1.94 3.80 -18.68
N LEU A 157 -2.50 4.74 -17.92
CA LEU A 157 -2.97 4.55 -16.54
C LEU A 157 -4.47 4.22 -16.52
N LEU A 158 -4.92 3.59 -15.43
CA LEU A 158 -6.33 3.22 -15.22
C LEU A 158 -6.87 2.28 -16.32
N ARG A 159 -6.03 1.32 -16.77
CA ARG A 159 -6.43 0.25 -17.71
C ARG A 159 -7.65 -0.53 -17.19
N PRO A 160 -8.49 -1.12 -18.07
CA PRO A 160 -9.64 -1.92 -17.66
C PRO A 160 -9.27 -3.10 -16.74
N ILE A 161 -10.07 -3.32 -15.69
CA ILE A 161 -9.82 -4.36 -14.68
C ILE A 161 -10.45 -5.69 -15.13
N PRO A 162 -9.67 -6.79 -15.23
CA PRO A 162 -10.22 -8.12 -15.48
C PRO A 162 -11.22 -8.54 -14.40
N ARG A 163 -12.37 -9.09 -14.79
CA ARG A 163 -13.41 -9.58 -13.87
C ARG A 163 -13.93 -10.95 -14.29
N PRO A 164 -14.51 -11.74 -13.36
CA PRO A 164 -15.35 -12.87 -13.72
C PRO A 164 -16.56 -12.43 -14.57
N PRO A 165 -17.24 -13.38 -15.26
CA PRO A 165 -18.39 -13.06 -16.09
C PRO A 165 -19.49 -12.32 -15.34
N ARG A 166 -20.13 -11.36 -16.03
CA ARG A 166 -21.17 -10.46 -15.51
C ARG A 166 -22.18 -11.18 -14.62
N GLU A 167 -22.79 -12.27 -15.10
CA GLU A 167 -23.84 -13.01 -14.38
C GLU A 167 -23.37 -13.45 -12.98
N LEU A 168 -22.16 -14.02 -12.90
CA LEU A 168 -21.57 -14.55 -11.68
C LEU A 168 -21.25 -13.41 -10.69
N VAL A 169 -20.71 -12.28 -11.16
CA VAL A 169 -20.46 -11.10 -10.31
C VAL A 169 -21.77 -10.45 -9.85
N VAL A 170 -22.75 -10.30 -10.75
CA VAL A 170 -24.04 -9.66 -10.42
C VAL A 170 -24.83 -10.50 -9.41
N ASP A 171 -24.88 -11.82 -9.56
CA ASP A 171 -25.55 -12.72 -8.61
C ASP A 171 -24.84 -12.75 -7.25
N PHE A 172 -23.50 -12.79 -7.24
CA PHE A 172 -22.72 -12.78 -6.01
C PHE A 172 -22.88 -11.46 -5.24
N TYR A 173 -22.78 -10.32 -5.91
CA TYR A 173 -22.94 -9.01 -5.25
C TYR A 173 -24.40 -8.75 -4.87
N THR A 174 -25.37 -9.29 -5.60
CA THR A 174 -26.80 -9.17 -5.26
C THR A 174 -27.18 -10.06 -4.06
N SER A 175 -26.80 -11.33 -4.08
CA SER A 175 -27.38 -12.37 -3.21
C SER A 175 -26.36 -13.20 -2.43
N GLY A 176 -25.08 -13.12 -2.80
CA GLY A 176 -24.01 -13.99 -2.28
C GLY A 176 -24.06 -15.43 -2.78
N ASN A 177 -24.85 -15.69 -3.82
CA ASN A 177 -24.86 -16.96 -4.54
C ASN A 177 -23.73 -17.01 -5.56
N ILE A 178 -23.18 -18.20 -5.81
CA ILE A 178 -22.21 -18.46 -6.88
C ILE A 178 -22.88 -19.45 -7.84
N PRO A 179 -23.36 -19.02 -9.01
CA PRO A 179 -24.14 -19.88 -9.91
C PRO A 179 -23.24 -20.90 -10.63
N SER A 180 -23.43 -22.18 -10.33
CA SER A 180 -22.63 -23.29 -10.87
C SER A 180 -22.75 -23.50 -12.40
N SER A 181 -23.70 -22.84 -13.07
CA SER A 181 -23.87 -22.85 -14.52
C SER A 181 -22.87 -21.98 -15.28
N VAL A 182 -22.26 -20.97 -14.63
CA VAL A 182 -21.39 -20.00 -15.29
C VAL A 182 -19.95 -20.47 -15.23
N LYS A 183 -19.28 -20.65 -16.37
CA LYS A 183 -17.85 -20.99 -16.40
C LYS A 183 -17.02 -19.75 -16.08
N MET A 184 -16.10 -19.84 -15.12
CA MET A 184 -15.06 -18.82 -15.00
C MET A 184 -13.95 -19.07 -16.04
N PRO A 185 -13.37 -18.01 -16.63
CA PRO A 185 -12.12 -18.14 -17.37
C PRO A 185 -11.00 -18.56 -16.40
N VAL A 186 -9.96 -19.20 -16.93
CA VAL A 186 -8.73 -19.44 -16.16
C VAL A 186 -8.19 -18.08 -15.73
N GLY A 187 -8.00 -17.89 -14.43
CA GLY A 187 -7.46 -16.63 -13.91
C GLY A 187 -6.07 -16.37 -14.50
N LYS A 188 -5.78 -15.11 -14.84
CA LYS A 188 -4.42 -14.74 -15.24
C LYS A 188 -3.42 -15.13 -14.14
N PRO A 189 -2.17 -15.47 -14.49
CA PRO A 189 -1.11 -15.68 -13.52
C PRO A 189 -0.93 -14.49 -12.56
N LEU A 190 -0.25 -14.72 -11.44
CA LEU A 190 0.05 -13.72 -10.43
C LEU A 190 1.50 -13.26 -10.60
N ASP A 191 1.70 -12.05 -11.11
CA ASP A 191 3.04 -11.48 -11.27
C ASP A 191 3.64 -11.13 -9.91
N ILE A 192 4.97 -11.13 -9.83
CA ILE A 192 5.73 -10.71 -8.65
C ILE A 192 6.79 -9.69 -9.03
N VAL A 193 6.88 -8.61 -8.25
CA VAL A 193 7.81 -7.50 -8.48
C VAL A 193 8.82 -7.47 -7.33
N TYR A 194 10.11 -7.62 -7.67
CA TYR A 194 11.23 -7.51 -6.75
C TYR A 194 12.04 -6.24 -6.99
N MET A 195 12.40 -5.52 -5.92
CA MET A 195 13.38 -4.43 -5.99
C MET A 195 14.80 -4.95 -5.76
N TYR A 196 15.78 -4.44 -6.51
CA TYR A 196 17.19 -4.82 -6.39
C TYR A 196 18.14 -3.62 -6.34
N VAL A 197 19.14 -3.71 -5.47
CA VAL A 197 20.29 -2.79 -5.42
C VAL A 197 21.53 -3.51 -4.89
N ASN A 198 22.68 -3.26 -5.52
CA ASN A 198 23.95 -3.85 -5.10
C ASN A 198 24.99 -2.76 -4.81
N ALA A 199 25.04 -2.29 -3.56
CA ALA A 199 26.04 -1.33 -3.10
C ALA A 199 27.40 -1.96 -2.78
N SER A 200 27.63 -3.25 -3.08
CA SER A 200 28.99 -3.77 -3.16
C SER A 200 29.68 -3.42 -4.48
N SER A 201 28.93 -2.97 -5.50
CA SER A 201 29.46 -2.42 -6.75
C SER A 201 30.33 -1.17 -6.53
N PRO A 202 31.54 -1.08 -7.11
CA PRO A 202 32.32 0.16 -7.18
C PRO A 202 31.65 1.26 -8.01
N LEU A 203 31.05 0.91 -9.16
CA LEU A 203 30.38 1.87 -10.05
C LEU A 203 29.19 2.57 -9.35
N LEU A 204 28.46 1.85 -8.49
CA LEU A 204 27.39 2.46 -7.70
C LEU A 204 27.92 3.47 -6.67
N GLN A 205 29.18 3.37 -6.20
CA GLN A 205 29.67 4.20 -5.11
C GLN A 205 29.79 5.68 -5.47
N SER A 206 30.09 6.03 -6.74
CA SER A 206 30.11 7.43 -7.19
C SER A 206 28.71 8.03 -7.08
N ALA A 207 27.75 7.44 -7.81
CA ALA A 207 26.34 7.84 -7.82
C ALA A 207 25.70 7.89 -6.41
N LEU A 208 26.00 6.90 -5.56
CA LEU A 208 25.50 6.81 -4.18
C LEU A 208 26.05 7.93 -3.28
N GLN A 209 27.35 8.25 -3.40
CA GLN A 209 27.98 9.31 -2.61
C GLN A 209 27.57 10.70 -3.09
N GLU A 210 27.51 10.92 -4.40
CA GLU A 210 27.04 12.19 -4.97
C GLU A 210 25.57 12.44 -4.62
N ARG A 211 24.70 11.42 -4.72
CA ARG A 211 23.31 11.56 -4.26
C ARG A 211 23.25 11.89 -2.78
N ALA A 212 24.03 11.24 -1.92
CA ALA A 212 24.04 11.53 -0.49
C ALA A 212 24.48 12.98 -0.19
N ARG A 213 25.44 13.51 -0.96
CA ARG A 213 25.89 14.90 -0.87
C ARG A 213 24.76 15.88 -1.26
N LEU A 214 24.03 15.60 -2.33
CA LEU A 214 22.87 16.40 -2.76
C LEU A 214 21.72 16.38 -1.74
N GLU A 215 21.53 15.26 -1.07
CA GLU A 215 20.49 15.06 -0.03
C GLU A 215 20.90 15.59 1.36
N GLY A 216 22.08 16.23 1.48
CA GLY A 216 22.59 16.82 2.73
C GLY A 216 23.07 15.81 3.78
N LEU A 217 23.28 14.55 3.38
CA LEU A 217 23.68 13.48 4.29
C LEU A 217 25.19 13.49 4.55
N SER A 218 25.58 13.16 5.78
CA SER A 218 26.98 12.88 6.09
C SER A 218 27.46 11.60 5.38
N THR A 219 28.78 11.49 5.20
CA THR A 219 29.43 10.41 4.44
C THR A 219 28.85 9.04 4.76
N LEU A 220 28.39 8.31 3.73
CA LEU A 220 27.78 6.98 3.85
C LEU A 220 28.74 5.86 4.32
N THR A 221 29.95 6.20 4.74
CA THR A 221 30.96 5.29 5.27
C THR A 221 30.41 4.50 6.48
N GLY A 222 30.14 3.21 6.30
CA GLY A 222 29.48 2.37 7.31
C GLY A 222 27.95 2.28 7.22
N LYS A 223 27.32 2.92 6.21
CA LYS A 223 25.90 2.76 5.85
C LYS A 223 25.68 1.78 4.68
N ALA A 224 26.73 1.42 3.94
CA ALA A 224 26.70 0.45 2.83
C ALA A 224 26.07 -0.90 3.21
N LYS A 225 26.07 -1.24 4.50
CA LYS A 225 25.35 -2.36 5.09
C LYS A 225 23.90 -2.58 4.64
N ARG A 226 23.11 -1.53 4.33
CA ARG A 226 21.68 -1.66 3.99
C ARG A 226 21.39 -2.17 2.57
N TRP A 227 22.44 -2.37 1.78
CA TRP A 227 22.36 -2.58 0.34
C TRP A 227 23.43 -3.59 -0.12
N ARG A 228 23.73 -4.56 0.75
CA ARG A 228 24.72 -5.60 0.49
C ARG A 228 24.02 -6.83 -0.08
N ASP A 229 24.42 -7.24 -1.27
CA ASP A 229 23.95 -8.50 -1.86
C ASP A 229 24.59 -9.70 -1.12
N ASN A 230 23.82 -10.41 -0.28
CA ASN A 230 24.19 -11.72 0.25
C ASN A 230 23.52 -12.88 -0.52
N GLY A 231 22.89 -12.59 -1.66
CA GLY A 231 22.14 -13.53 -2.47
C GLY A 231 20.66 -13.66 -2.12
N GLU A 232 20.13 -12.81 -1.24
CA GLU A 232 18.74 -12.84 -0.79
C GLU A 232 17.77 -12.83 -1.97
N LEU A 233 17.92 -11.90 -2.92
CA LEU A 233 17.06 -11.81 -4.12
C LEU A 233 16.99 -13.13 -4.91
N ARG A 234 18.14 -13.81 -5.10
CA ARG A 234 18.17 -15.11 -5.80
C ARG A 234 17.35 -16.14 -5.03
N GLY A 235 17.55 -16.19 -3.71
CA GLY A 235 16.78 -17.03 -2.81
C GLY A 235 15.29 -16.71 -2.82
N ALA A 236 14.92 -15.44 -2.81
CA ALA A 236 13.56 -14.95 -2.81
C ALA A 236 12.83 -15.36 -4.10
N ILE A 237 13.42 -15.09 -5.27
CA ILE A 237 12.92 -15.50 -6.58
C ILE A 237 12.77 -17.03 -6.67
N ARG A 238 13.78 -17.79 -6.22
CA ARG A 238 13.69 -19.26 -6.16
C ARG A 238 12.59 -19.74 -5.21
N SER A 239 12.38 -19.05 -4.08
CA SER A 239 11.34 -19.37 -3.10
C SER A 239 9.94 -19.14 -3.67
N ALA A 240 9.74 -18.05 -4.44
CA ALA A 240 8.51 -17.77 -5.15
C ALA A 240 8.27 -18.79 -6.27
N ALA A 241 9.26 -19.04 -7.13
CA ALA A 241 9.17 -20.04 -8.20
C ALA A 241 8.77 -21.44 -7.68
N ALA A 242 9.42 -21.91 -6.62
CA ALA A 242 9.16 -23.23 -6.04
C ALA A 242 7.79 -23.36 -5.33
N ASN A 243 7.19 -22.25 -4.89
CA ASN A 243 5.97 -22.28 -4.06
C ASN A 243 4.73 -21.64 -4.72
N LEU A 244 4.91 -20.94 -5.84
CA LEU A 244 3.82 -20.41 -6.67
C LEU A 244 3.63 -21.23 -7.96
N ASP A 245 4.67 -21.85 -8.53
CA ASP A 245 4.59 -22.82 -9.64
C ASP A 245 3.51 -22.47 -10.69
N HIS A 246 2.40 -23.23 -10.78
CA HIS A 246 1.33 -23.02 -11.76
C HIS A 246 0.50 -21.74 -11.59
N VAL A 247 0.65 -21.00 -10.49
CA VAL A 247 0.01 -19.69 -10.28
C VAL A 247 0.94 -18.50 -10.53
N LEU A 248 2.24 -18.74 -10.71
CA LEU A 248 3.24 -17.69 -10.94
C LEU A 248 3.12 -17.11 -12.35
N GLY A 249 3.03 -15.78 -12.41
CA GLY A 249 3.15 -15.01 -13.65
C GLY A 249 4.57 -14.53 -13.89
N ASN A 250 4.70 -13.33 -14.45
CA ASN A 250 6.00 -12.75 -14.72
C ASN A 250 6.68 -12.32 -13.41
N ILE A 251 7.97 -12.65 -13.31
CA ILE A 251 8.88 -12.22 -12.26
C ILE A 251 9.55 -10.95 -12.78
N HIS A 252 9.01 -9.79 -12.41
CA HIS A 252 9.64 -8.51 -12.70
C HIS A 252 10.69 -8.24 -11.63
N VAL A 253 11.90 -7.86 -12.05
CA VAL A 253 12.90 -7.32 -11.13
C VAL A 253 13.30 -5.93 -11.60
N ILE A 254 13.25 -4.96 -10.69
CA ILE A 254 13.55 -3.56 -10.96
C ILE A 254 14.81 -3.10 -10.22
N SER A 255 15.70 -2.38 -10.92
CA SER A 255 16.96 -1.87 -10.34
C SER A 255 17.35 -0.46 -10.74
N GLY A 256 18.33 0.08 -10.01
CA GLY A 256 18.91 1.39 -10.30
C GLY A 256 19.79 1.43 -11.54
N ASP A 257 19.63 2.51 -12.30
CA ASP A 257 20.50 2.89 -13.41
C ASP A 257 20.81 4.40 -13.39
N TYR A 258 22.03 4.76 -13.77
CA TYR A 258 22.57 6.12 -13.64
C TYR A 258 23.31 6.53 -14.91
N LYS A 259 23.27 7.83 -15.23
CA LYS A 259 24.07 8.42 -16.33
C LYS A 259 25.56 8.18 -16.01
N VAL A 260 26.33 7.75 -17.01
CA VAL A 260 27.79 7.58 -16.92
C VAL A 260 28.44 8.91 -16.55
N ASP A 261 29.33 8.92 -15.55
CA ASP A 261 30.13 10.10 -15.15
C ASP A 261 31.60 10.01 -15.63
N ASP A 262 32.40 11.05 -15.37
CA ASP A 262 33.82 11.08 -15.77
C ASP A 262 34.65 9.96 -15.10
N PHE A 263 34.29 9.52 -13.90
CA PHE A 263 34.96 8.44 -13.17
C PHE A 263 34.57 7.07 -13.73
N ASP A 264 33.30 6.90 -14.12
CA ASP A 264 32.83 5.72 -14.85
C ASP A 264 33.57 5.60 -16.20
N LEU A 265 33.75 6.69 -16.95
CA LEU A 265 34.51 6.69 -18.21
C LEU A 265 35.98 6.28 -18.03
N GLU A 266 36.63 6.68 -16.93
CA GLU A 266 37.97 6.21 -16.56
C GLU A 266 37.99 4.71 -16.24
N MET A 267 36.93 4.17 -15.60
CA MET A 267 36.82 2.75 -15.28
C MET A 267 36.44 1.87 -16.48
N LEU A 268 35.72 2.40 -17.46
CA LEU A 268 35.23 1.66 -18.63
C LEU A 268 36.24 1.53 -19.79
N GLU A 269 37.49 1.99 -19.63
CA GLU A 269 38.53 1.98 -20.67
C GLU A 269 38.09 2.57 -22.04
N ALA A 270 37.16 3.54 -22.01
CA ALA A 270 36.62 4.26 -23.18
C ALA A 270 35.82 3.42 -24.20
N VAL A 271 34.83 2.65 -23.73
CA VAL A 271 33.74 2.11 -24.58
C VAL A 271 33.09 3.24 -25.40
N GLU A 272 33.00 3.06 -26.72
CA GLU A 272 32.49 4.08 -27.65
C GLU A 272 31.00 4.35 -27.42
N GLY A 273 30.63 5.62 -27.16
CA GLY A 273 29.24 6.00 -26.85
C GLY A 273 28.82 5.85 -25.38
N ALA A 274 29.72 5.47 -24.47
CA ALA A 274 29.45 5.43 -23.04
C ALA A 274 29.04 6.80 -22.47
N ASP A 275 29.54 7.90 -23.04
CA ASP A 275 29.19 9.29 -22.69
C ASP A 275 27.69 9.63 -22.87
N LYS A 276 26.97 8.82 -23.66
CA LYS A 276 25.53 8.95 -23.94
C LYS A 276 24.74 7.77 -23.40
N SER A 277 25.28 7.07 -22.42
CA SER A 277 24.71 5.83 -21.89
C SER A 277 24.43 5.91 -20.39
N ARG A 278 23.70 4.91 -19.90
CA ARG A 278 23.43 4.66 -18.48
C ARG A 278 24.05 3.33 -18.10
N ILE A 279 24.66 3.28 -16.93
CA ILE A 279 25.06 2.02 -16.28
C ILE A 279 23.86 1.53 -15.47
N GLY A 280 23.31 0.40 -15.85
CA GLY A 280 22.25 -0.30 -15.12
C GLY A 280 22.82 -1.42 -14.27
N GLN A 281 22.36 -1.55 -13.02
CA GLN A 281 22.71 -2.72 -12.19
C GLN A 281 21.91 -3.95 -12.61
N VAL A 282 22.56 -5.10 -12.71
CA VAL A 282 21.95 -6.43 -12.87
C VAL A 282 22.53 -7.40 -11.83
N PRO A 283 21.85 -8.49 -11.44
CA PRO A 283 22.37 -9.42 -10.46
C PRO A 283 23.40 -10.34 -11.13
N GLY A 284 24.55 -10.54 -10.49
CA GLY A 284 25.65 -11.33 -11.08
C GLY A 284 25.29 -12.78 -11.46
N TRP A 285 24.27 -13.36 -10.83
CA TRP A 285 23.77 -14.71 -11.13
C TRP A 285 22.79 -14.78 -12.30
N LEU A 286 22.23 -13.64 -12.73
CA LEU A 286 21.19 -13.58 -13.76
C LEU A 286 21.81 -13.76 -15.16
N ASP A 287 21.26 -14.67 -15.94
CA ASP A 287 21.59 -14.77 -17.36
C ASP A 287 20.77 -13.72 -18.14
N THR A 288 21.37 -12.56 -18.37
CA THR A 288 20.78 -11.45 -19.13
C THR A 288 20.62 -11.75 -20.61
N THR A 289 21.11 -12.89 -21.11
CA THR A 289 20.89 -13.36 -22.48
C THR A 289 19.76 -14.40 -22.58
N ALA A 290 19.34 -14.96 -21.44
CA ALA A 290 18.28 -15.97 -21.39
C ALA A 290 16.90 -15.33 -21.51
N HIS A 291 16.35 -15.41 -22.74
CA HIS A 291 14.97 -15.04 -23.05
C HIS A 291 14.01 -16.11 -22.50
N SER A 292 13.90 -16.20 -21.18
CA SER A 292 13.11 -17.22 -20.48
C SER A 292 11.61 -16.98 -20.54
N GLY A 293 11.17 -15.76 -20.85
CA GLY A 293 9.77 -15.33 -20.84
C GLY A 293 9.14 -15.20 -19.44
N LEU A 294 9.73 -15.81 -18.40
CA LEU A 294 9.22 -15.77 -17.02
C LEU A 294 9.85 -14.67 -16.17
N LEU A 295 11.12 -14.34 -16.36
CA LEU A 295 11.79 -13.28 -15.62
C LEU A 295 12.12 -12.11 -16.55
N GLU A 296 11.62 -10.93 -16.20
CA GLU A 296 11.86 -9.67 -16.90
C GLU A 296 12.68 -8.69 -16.04
N TRP A 297 13.58 -7.96 -16.68
CA TRP A 297 14.45 -6.99 -16.02
C TRP A 297 14.09 -5.55 -16.43
N HIS A 298 13.92 -4.69 -15.43
CA HIS A 298 13.44 -3.31 -15.57
C HIS A 298 14.38 -2.35 -14.85
N PHE A 299 14.55 -1.11 -15.34
CA PHE A 299 15.36 -0.10 -14.65
C PHE A 299 14.52 1.07 -14.15
N HIS A 300 15.03 1.79 -13.15
CA HIS A 300 14.38 3.00 -12.62
C HIS A 300 14.08 4.01 -13.73
N SER A 301 14.98 4.21 -14.69
CA SER A 301 14.75 5.14 -15.79
C SER A 301 13.62 4.73 -16.75
N ASP A 302 13.22 3.46 -16.79
CA ASP A 302 12.09 3.02 -17.60
C ASP A 302 10.75 3.43 -16.93
N VAL A 303 10.65 3.32 -15.59
CA VAL A 303 9.39 3.52 -14.84
C VAL A 303 9.21 4.89 -14.19
N PHE A 304 10.28 5.68 -13.97
CA PHE A 304 10.18 7.01 -13.37
C PHE A 304 9.59 8.02 -14.36
N ARG A 305 8.27 8.00 -14.48
CA ARG A 305 7.43 8.90 -15.29
C ARG A 305 6.54 9.77 -14.37
N LEU A 306 5.94 10.80 -14.95
CA LEU A 306 4.86 11.57 -14.32
C LEU A 306 3.49 10.98 -14.72
N PRO A 307 2.43 11.13 -13.90
CA PRO A 307 1.09 10.70 -14.27
C PRO A 307 0.56 11.58 -15.40
N ARG A 308 0.51 11.02 -16.62
CA ARG A 308 -0.09 11.62 -17.82
C ARG A 308 -1.32 10.85 -18.26
N ASP A 309 -2.31 11.56 -18.75
CA ASP A 309 -3.45 10.94 -19.43
C ASP A 309 -3.04 10.45 -20.83
N ASP A 310 -3.93 9.74 -21.52
CA ASP A 310 -3.61 9.07 -22.79
C ASP A 310 -3.31 10.07 -23.93
N ASP A 311 -3.71 11.34 -23.79
CA ASP A 311 -3.34 12.46 -24.67
C ASP A 311 -1.98 13.10 -24.33
N GLY A 312 -1.29 12.59 -23.31
CA GLY A 312 -0.02 13.10 -22.79
C GLY A 312 -0.14 14.28 -21.81
N SER A 313 -1.34 14.73 -21.48
CA SER A 313 -1.55 15.89 -20.60
C SER A 313 -1.30 15.57 -19.11
N LEU A 314 -0.79 16.57 -18.38
CA LEU A 314 -0.54 16.47 -16.93
C LEU A 314 -1.71 17.03 -16.11
N PRO A 315 -2.01 16.46 -14.93
CA PRO A 315 -2.92 17.03 -13.93
C PRO A 315 -2.69 18.52 -13.68
N ALA A 316 -3.78 19.28 -13.53
CA ALA A 316 -3.71 20.72 -13.23
C ALA A 316 -2.82 21.02 -12.02
N SER A 317 -2.87 20.15 -11.00
CA SER A 317 -2.07 20.22 -9.78
C SER A 317 -0.55 20.05 -9.98
N LEU A 318 -0.10 19.58 -11.15
CA LEU A 318 1.32 19.50 -11.53
C LEU A 318 1.75 20.55 -12.56
N ARG A 319 0.85 21.05 -13.42
CA ARG A 319 1.19 21.93 -14.54
C ARG A 319 1.86 23.25 -14.13
N ASP A 320 1.48 23.81 -12.98
CA ASP A 320 2.03 25.07 -12.45
C ASP A 320 3.19 24.85 -11.45
N THR A 321 3.70 23.63 -11.34
CA THR A 321 4.82 23.27 -10.45
C THR A 321 6.16 23.26 -11.19
N ALA A 322 7.27 23.31 -10.45
CA ALA A 322 8.61 23.12 -11.01
C ALA A 322 8.78 21.79 -11.78
N TYR A 323 7.97 20.78 -11.45
CA TYR A 323 8.05 19.42 -11.99
C TYR A 323 7.15 19.19 -13.23
N ALA A 324 6.56 20.24 -13.80
CA ALA A 324 5.77 20.12 -15.04
C ALA A 324 6.61 19.63 -16.25
N ASN A 325 7.92 19.87 -16.23
CA ASN A 325 8.87 19.26 -17.18
C ASN A 325 9.38 17.93 -16.62
N GLU A 326 9.06 16.84 -17.32
CA GLU A 326 9.38 15.47 -16.91
C GLU A 326 10.87 15.14 -16.99
N GLU A 327 11.59 15.68 -17.97
CA GLU A 327 13.04 15.50 -18.09
C GLU A 327 13.76 16.19 -16.93
N HIS A 328 13.36 17.42 -16.60
CA HIS A 328 13.88 18.15 -15.45
C HIS A 328 13.56 17.43 -14.12
N TRP A 329 12.33 16.96 -13.92
CA TRP A 329 11.98 16.17 -12.74
C TRP A 329 12.77 14.86 -12.68
N ARG A 330 12.95 14.15 -13.81
CA ARG A 330 13.77 12.93 -13.88
C ARG A 330 15.23 13.16 -13.48
N ASP A 331 15.80 14.30 -13.86
CA ASP A 331 17.15 14.71 -13.44
C ASP A 331 17.23 15.10 -11.95
N GLU A 332 16.13 15.52 -11.32
CA GLU A 332 16.09 15.74 -9.87
C GLU A 332 15.88 14.45 -9.04
N VAL A 333 15.14 13.47 -9.56
CA VAL A 333 14.78 12.25 -8.81
C VAL A 333 15.78 11.11 -8.99
N MET A 334 16.48 11.01 -10.14
CA MET A 334 17.45 9.93 -10.39
C MET A 334 18.91 10.38 -10.24
N PRO A 335 19.82 9.48 -9.84
CA PRO A 335 19.54 8.16 -9.27
C PRO A 335 18.89 8.27 -7.88
N THR A 336 18.09 7.27 -7.52
CA THR A 336 17.44 7.15 -6.20
C THR A 336 17.74 5.80 -5.56
N PHE A 337 17.85 5.81 -4.24
CA PHE A 337 18.13 4.68 -3.37
C PHE A 337 17.04 4.54 -2.27
N ASN A 338 15.90 5.16 -2.51
CA ASN A 338 14.76 5.22 -1.59
C ASN A 338 13.66 4.28 -2.08
N SER A 339 13.41 3.18 -1.35
CA SER A 339 12.38 2.21 -1.74
C SER A 339 11.02 2.89 -1.93
N PHE A 340 10.64 3.85 -1.09
CA PHE A 340 9.34 4.52 -1.17
C PHE A 340 9.17 5.32 -2.47
N ALA A 341 10.26 5.88 -3.01
CA ALA A 341 10.24 6.51 -4.32
C ALA A 341 10.08 5.47 -5.45
N ILE A 342 10.77 4.33 -5.35
CA ILE A 342 10.74 3.22 -6.34
C ILE A 342 9.37 2.53 -6.34
N GLU A 343 8.86 2.15 -5.16
CA GLU A 343 7.53 1.61 -4.90
C GLU A 343 6.43 2.49 -5.54
N SER A 344 6.60 3.83 -5.52
CA SER A 344 5.65 4.79 -6.10
C SER A 344 5.58 4.79 -7.63
N ARG A 345 6.43 4.02 -8.31
CA ARG A 345 6.46 3.93 -9.78
C ARG A 345 6.36 2.50 -10.32
N LEU A 346 6.15 1.49 -9.48
CA LEU A 346 6.04 0.09 -9.94
C LEU A 346 4.88 -0.14 -10.92
N SER A 347 3.79 0.63 -10.85
CA SER A 347 2.67 0.48 -11.80
C SER A 347 2.96 1.02 -13.22
N TRP A 348 4.14 1.58 -13.47
CA TRP A 348 4.62 1.92 -14.82
C TRP A 348 5.44 0.81 -15.49
N ILE A 349 5.80 -0.25 -14.78
CA ILE A 349 6.36 -1.48 -15.37
C ILE A 349 5.41 -1.92 -16.49
N ASP A 350 5.91 -2.00 -17.73
CA ASP A 350 5.09 -2.47 -18.83
C ASP A 350 4.91 -3.99 -18.75
N GLY A 351 3.82 -4.50 -19.32
CA GLY A 351 3.40 -5.89 -19.17
C GLY A 351 2.78 -6.27 -17.81
N LEU A 352 3.05 -5.53 -16.73
CA LEU A 352 2.62 -5.86 -15.36
C LEU A 352 1.10 -6.11 -15.24
N ALA A 353 0.74 -7.24 -14.62
CA ALA A 353 -0.64 -7.63 -14.35
C ALA A 353 -1.37 -6.67 -13.40
N GLU A 354 -2.70 -6.65 -13.52
CA GLU A 354 -3.57 -5.83 -12.65
C GLU A 354 -3.47 -6.24 -11.17
N ASP A 355 -3.28 -7.52 -10.87
CA ASP A 355 -3.04 -8.01 -9.51
C ASP A 355 -1.65 -8.62 -9.44
N PHE A 356 -0.79 -8.09 -8.57
CA PHE A 356 0.61 -8.50 -8.44
C PHE A 356 1.05 -8.54 -6.97
N VAL A 357 2.14 -9.25 -6.69
CA VAL A 357 2.81 -9.25 -5.39
C VAL A 357 4.01 -8.34 -5.44
N MET A 358 4.09 -7.35 -4.54
CA MET A 358 5.32 -6.59 -4.31
C MET A 358 6.15 -7.29 -3.22
N SER A 359 7.42 -7.51 -3.49
CA SER A 359 8.36 -8.14 -2.56
C SER A 359 9.69 -7.38 -2.53
N ASN A 360 10.29 -7.29 -1.35
CA ASN A 360 11.71 -6.96 -1.26
C ASN A 360 12.54 -8.22 -1.56
N ASP A 361 13.85 -8.04 -1.72
CA ASP A 361 14.85 -9.11 -1.79
C ASP A 361 14.97 -9.89 -0.48
N ASP A 362 14.77 -9.24 0.68
CA ASP A 362 14.80 -9.85 2.02
C ASP A 362 13.53 -10.66 2.40
N MET A 363 12.59 -10.85 1.46
CA MET A 363 11.29 -11.51 1.67
C MET A 363 11.13 -12.80 0.87
N PHE A 364 10.60 -13.85 1.49
CA PHE A 364 10.54 -15.20 0.91
C PHE A 364 9.15 -15.84 1.06
N ILE A 365 8.78 -16.66 0.08
CA ILE A 365 7.60 -17.53 0.09
C ILE A 365 8.08 -18.95 0.41
N MET A 366 7.65 -19.50 1.54
CA MET A 366 8.30 -20.64 2.19
C MET A 366 7.55 -21.97 2.05
N THR A 367 6.28 -21.92 1.66
CA THR A 367 5.44 -23.11 1.42
C THR A 367 4.48 -22.84 0.27
N GLN A 368 3.98 -23.90 -0.39
CA GLN A 368 3.08 -23.77 -1.52
C GLN A 368 1.84 -22.90 -1.19
N MET A 369 1.60 -21.90 -2.03
CA MET A 369 0.45 -20.99 -1.95
C MET A 369 -0.37 -21.08 -3.24
N SER A 370 -1.55 -20.44 -3.27
CA SER A 370 -2.39 -20.32 -4.45
C SER A 370 -2.60 -18.84 -4.79
N ARG A 371 -3.17 -18.55 -5.97
CA ARG A 371 -3.56 -17.17 -6.32
C ARG A 371 -4.51 -16.59 -5.27
N SER A 372 -5.40 -17.40 -4.69
CA SER A 372 -6.34 -16.99 -3.64
C SER A 372 -5.69 -16.61 -2.31
N ASP A 373 -4.41 -16.94 -2.06
CA ASP A 373 -3.67 -16.39 -0.92
C ASP A 373 -3.31 -14.90 -1.13
N PHE A 374 -3.39 -14.35 -2.35
CA PHE A 374 -3.02 -12.95 -2.66
C PHE A 374 -4.17 -12.14 -3.30
N HIS A 375 -4.99 -12.78 -4.13
CA HIS A 375 -6.15 -12.18 -4.76
C HIS A 375 -7.27 -13.21 -4.97
N ASN A 376 -8.49 -12.90 -4.49
CA ASN A 376 -9.69 -13.69 -4.75
C ASN A 376 -10.54 -13.04 -5.87
N PRO A 377 -10.96 -13.78 -6.90
CA PRO A 377 -11.63 -13.19 -8.07
C PRO A 377 -13.02 -12.57 -7.81
N LEU A 378 -13.63 -12.81 -6.64
CA LEU A 378 -14.90 -12.20 -6.24
C LEU A 378 -14.78 -11.25 -5.05
N LEU A 379 -13.89 -11.58 -4.12
CA LEU A 379 -13.67 -10.81 -2.89
C LEU A 379 -12.51 -9.79 -3.00
N GLY A 380 -11.78 -9.79 -4.12
CA GLY A 380 -10.68 -8.88 -4.42
C GLY A 380 -9.38 -9.17 -3.65
N THR A 381 -8.63 -8.10 -3.37
CA THR A 381 -7.25 -8.18 -2.87
C THR A 381 -7.18 -8.68 -1.43
N ILE A 382 -6.21 -9.56 -1.16
CA ILE A 382 -5.96 -10.11 0.17
C ILE A 382 -4.97 -9.22 0.93
N MET A 383 -5.48 -8.53 1.96
CA MET A 383 -4.76 -7.58 2.82
C MET A 383 -4.39 -8.20 4.17
N ARG A 384 -3.23 -7.80 4.71
CA ARG A 384 -2.68 -8.29 5.97
C ARG A 384 -2.31 -7.12 6.87
N PHE A 385 -3.22 -6.75 7.75
CA PHE A 385 -3.03 -5.64 8.69
C PHE A 385 -2.81 -6.15 10.11
N ASP A 386 -2.06 -5.38 10.90
CA ASP A 386 -1.95 -5.56 12.35
C ASP A 386 -2.89 -4.56 13.05
N PRO A 387 -4.09 -4.99 13.51
CA PRO A 387 -5.02 -4.11 14.21
C PRO A 387 -4.49 -3.67 15.59
N GLY A 388 -3.47 -4.35 16.14
CA GLY A 388 -2.83 -3.98 17.39
C GLY A 388 -1.90 -2.76 17.29
N LEU A 389 -1.54 -2.34 16.06
CA LEU A 389 -0.57 -1.27 15.80
C LEU A 389 -1.15 -0.18 14.89
N GLY A 390 -1.56 0.95 15.47
CA GLY A 390 -2.21 2.04 14.74
C GLY A 390 -1.24 3.12 14.23
N VAL A 391 -1.26 3.38 12.92
CA VAL A 391 -0.55 4.51 12.27
C VAL A 391 -1.29 5.82 12.52
N SER A 392 -0.57 6.86 12.98
CA SER A 392 -1.11 8.22 13.21
C SER A 392 -1.53 8.93 11.91
N PRO A 393 -2.64 9.68 11.87
CA PRO A 393 -3.02 10.54 10.73
C PRO A 393 -2.29 11.90 10.70
N VAL A 394 -1.28 12.07 11.55
CA VAL A 394 -0.44 13.26 11.63
C VAL A 394 1.02 12.80 11.71
N MET A 395 1.82 13.20 10.73
CA MET A 395 3.28 13.05 10.79
C MET A 395 3.89 14.24 11.55
N PRO A 396 4.66 14.01 12.64
CA PRO A 396 5.44 15.04 13.29
C PRO A 396 6.71 15.38 12.48
N GLU A 397 7.19 16.62 12.59
CA GLU A 397 8.40 17.11 11.91
C GLU A 397 9.63 16.20 12.15
N SER A 398 9.74 15.60 13.34
CA SER A 398 10.82 14.67 13.70
C SER A 398 10.85 13.36 12.89
N LEU A 399 9.79 13.04 12.14
CA LEU A 399 9.74 11.86 11.27
C LEU A 399 9.95 12.15 9.78
N VAL A 400 9.98 13.43 9.36
CA VAL A 400 10.15 13.83 7.94
C VAL A 400 11.44 13.29 7.32
N SER A 401 12.54 13.29 8.08
CA SER A 401 13.86 12.77 7.65
C SER A 401 14.25 11.50 8.42
N SER A 402 13.27 10.71 8.87
CA SER A 402 13.54 9.47 9.62
C SER A 402 13.97 8.34 8.68
N PRO A 403 15.03 7.57 9.00
CA PRO A 403 15.44 6.40 8.21
C PRO A 403 14.42 5.25 8.19
N GLY A 404 13.48 5.23 9.14
CA GLY A 404 12.48 4.17 9.31
C GLY A 404 11.20 4.43 8.53
N GLU A 405 10.38 3.40 8.36
CA GLU A 405 9.11 3.46 7.61
C GLU A 405 8.05 4.38 8.25
N TRP A 406 8.13 4.65 9.55
CA TRP A 406 7.12 5.43 10.29
C TRP A 406 6.83 6.84 9.74
N GLY A 407 7.82 7.51 9.12
CA GLY A 407 7.58 8.78 8.42
C GLY A 407 6.67 8.58 7.21
N GLY A 408 7.06 7.67 6.32
CA GLY A 408 6.29 7.33 5.11
C GLY A 408 4.87 6.84 5.40
N LEU A 409 4.69 6.03 6.46
CA LEU A 409 3.39 5.55 6.92
C LEU A 409 2.49 6.70 7.42
N GLN A 410 3.02 7.62 8.24
CA GLN A 410 2.22 8.72 8.81
C GLN A 410 1.93 9.82 7.79
N HIS A 411 2.83 10.05 6.83
CA HIS A 411 2.57 10.95 5.70
C HIS A 411 1.48 10.36 4.78
N ALA A 412 1.58 9.08 4.40
CA ALA A 412 0.51 8.37 3.68
C ALA A 412 -0.84 8.49 4.39
N ASN A 413 -0.85 8.34 5.72
CA ASN A 413 -2.08 8.49 6.50
C ASN A 413 -2.59 9.95 6.58
N SER A 414 -1.72 10.96 6.53
CA SER A 414 -2.17 12.36 6.42
C SER A 414 -2.78 12.69 5.05
N LEU A 415 -2.26 12.09 3.96
CA LEU A 415 -2.85 12.21 2.62
C LEU A 415 -4.24 11.57 2.56
N LEU A 416 -4.39 10.34 3.07
CA LEU A 416 -5.71 9.71 3.21
C LEU A 416 -6.65 10.55 4.09
N SER A 417 -6.14 11.14 5.17
CA SER A 417 -6.94 11.97 6.09
C SER A 417 -7.27 13.38 5.57
N ALA A 418 -6.75 13.76 4.39
CA ALA A 418 -7.19 14.95 3.66
C ALA A 418 -8.36 14.63 2.71
N ARG A 419 -8.45 13.39 2.22
CA ARG A 419 -9.52 12.95 1.30
C ARG A 419 -10.68 12.18 1.97
N PHE A 420 -10.39 11.55 3.10
CA PHE A 420 -11.26 10.62 3.82
C PHE A 420 -11.24 10.93 5.33
N PRO A 421 -12.15 10.36 6.13
CA PRO A 421 -12.21 10.61 7.58
C PRO A 421 -10.86 10.47 8.28
N LYS A 422 -10.51 11.44 9.11
CA LYS A 422 -9.24 11.49 9.84
C LYS A 422 -9.23 10.48 10.98
N ARG A 423 -8.39 9.45 10.89
CA ARG A 423 -8.32 8.36 11.89
C ARG A 423 -6.98 7.65 11.95
N HIS A 424 -6.73 6.96 13.06
CA HIS A 424 -5.70 5.93 13.07
C HIS A 424 -6.12 4.79 12.13
N ARG A 425 -5.16 4.26 11.39
CA ARG A 425 -5.35 3.16 10.43
C ARG A 425 -4.33 2.05 10.76
N ALA A 426 -4.73 0.80 10.63
CA ALA A 426 -3.91 -0.34 11.04
C ALA A 426 -2.58 -0.41 10.27
N TYR A 427 -1.52 -0.84 10.94
CA TYR A 427 -0.24 -1.14 10.31
C TYR A 427 -0.39 -2.28 9.30
N MET A 428 0.49 -2.34 8.29
CA MET A 428 0.53 -3.43 7.31
C MET A 428 1.81 -4.22 7.54
N HIS A 429 1.69 -5.52 7.72
CA HIS A 429 2.85 -6.36 8.06
C HIS A 429 3.96 -6.27 7.01
N HIS A 430 5.21 -6.24 7.48
CA HIS A 430 6.41 -6.16 6.63
C HIS A 430 6.76 -7.55 6.05
N MET A 431 5.99 -7.96 5.04
CA MET A 431 6.09 -9.23 4.29
C MET A 431 5.64 -8.99 2.82
N PRO A 432 5.71 -9.97 1.89
CA PRO A 432 5.21 -9.79 0.52
C PRO A 432 3.76 -9.29 0.49
N LYS A 433 3.50 -8.25 -0.32
CA LYS A 433 2.26 -7.46 -0.29
C LYS A 433 1.47 -7.66 -1.58
N SER A 434 0.23 -8.12 -1.47
CA SER A 434 -0.71 -8.17 -2.60
C SER A 434 -1.19 -6.76 -2.95
N LEU A 435 -0.89 -6.28 -4.15
CA LEU A 435 -1.25 -4.95 -4.65
C LEU A 435 -2.10 -5.03 -5.92
N ARG A 436 -2.79 -3.93 -6.26
CA ARG A 436 -3.46 -3.75 -7.55
C ARG A 436 -2.84 -2.61 -8.34
N LYS A 437 -2.56 -2.80 -9.62
CA LYS A 437 -2.02 -1.75 -10.49
C LYS A 437 -2.98 -0.56 -10.55
N SER A 438 -4.28 -0.80 -10.75
CA SER A 438 -5.27 0.28 -10.83
C SER A 438 -5.39 1.14 -9.56
N TRP A 439 -5.08 0.60 -8.37
CA TRP A 439 -5.09 1.38 -7.11
C TRP A 439 -3.81 2.22 -6.94
N VAL A 440 -2.66 1.75 -7.43
CA VAL A 440 -1.42 2.54 -7.51
C VAL A 440 -1.58 3.68 -8.53
N ASP A 441 -2.22 3.41 -9.67
CA ASP A 441 -2.57 4.43 -10.66
C ASP A 441 -3.52 5.49 -10.05
N GLU A 442 -4.58 5.08 -9.34
CA GLU A 442 -5.50 6.01 -8.64
C GLU A 442 -4.77 6.87 -7.61
N ALA A 443 -3.94 6.28 -6.75
CA ALA A 443 -3.16 7.03 -5.75
C ALA A 443 -2.20 8.03 -6.42
N SER A 444 -1.56 7.63 -7.52
CA SER A 444 -0.65 8.46 -8.31
C SER A 444 -1.32 9.67 -8.95
N ILE A 445 -2.61 9.57 -9.25
CA ILE A 445 -3.43 10.67 -9.78
C ILE A 445 -3.95 11.55 -8.64
N MET A 446 -4.57 10.94 -7.63
CA MET A 446 -5.16 11.64 -6.47
C MET A 446 -4.12 12.49 -5.74
N PHE A 447 -2.94 11.93 -5.49
CA PHE A 447 -1.87 12.54 -4.70
C PHE A 447 -0.68 12.96 -5.57
N ALA A 448 -0.93 13.26 -6.86
CA ALA A 448 0.11 13.55 -7.85
C ALA A 448 1.19 14.55 -7.39
N PRO A 449 0.86 15.71 -6.76
CA PRO A 449 1.88 16.63 -6.25
C PRO A 449 2.74 16.00 -5.15
N ASN A 450 2.12 15.39 -4.15
CA ASN A 450 2.81 14.77 -3.01
C ASN A 450 3.73 13.63 -3.47
N LEU A 451 3.24 12.74 -4.34
CA LEU A 451 4.02 11.62 -4.86
C LEU A 451 5.07 12.02 -5.91
N THR A 452 4.94 13.21 -6.50
CA THR A 452 5.99 13.81 -7.35
C THR A 452 7.09 14.43 -6.48
N VAL A 453 6.73 15.13 -5.40
CA VAL A 453 7.65 15.70 -4.41
C VAL A 453 8.39 14.63 -3.62
N SER A 454 7.70 13.65 -3.04
CA SER A 454 8.33 12.59 -2.23
C SER A 454 9.29 11.73 -3.06
N ALA A 455 9.02 11.53 -4.36
CA ALA A 455 9.94 10.85 -5.27
C ALA A 455 11.27 11.62 -5.50
N THR A 456 11.35 12.92 -5.20
CA THR A 456 12.61 13.69 -5.26
C THR A 456 13.60 13.34 -4.15
N ARG A 457 13.20 12.53 -3.17
CA ARG A 457 14.02 12.14 -2.02
C ARG A 457 14.82 10.88 -2.36
N GLY A 458 16.12 11.05 -2.63
CA GLY A 458 17.01 9.95 -3.00
C GLY A 458 17.31 8.95 -1.88
N PHE A 459 17.02 9.30 -0.62
CA PHE A 459 17.11 8.44 0.56
C PHE A 459 15.98 8.77 1.53
N ARG A 460 15.57 7.81 2.37
CA ARG A 460 14.58 8.04 3.46
C ARG A 460 15.05 9.09 4.49
N GLU A 461 16.35 9.21 4.70
CA GLU A 461 16.93 10.26 5.56
C GLU A 461 16.97 11.67 4.92
N SER A 462 16.47 11.86 3.71
CA SER A 462 16.53 13.14 2.98
C SER A 462 15.91 14.30 3.78
N ALA A 463 16.55 15.46 3.67
CA ALA A 463 16.01 16.75 4.13
C ALA A 463 15.25 17.53 3.02
N ARG A 464 15.10 16.97 1.81
CA ARG A 464 14.32 17.54 0.71
C ARG A 464 12.85 17.09 0.78
N GLY A 465 11.96 17.93 0.25
CA GLY A 465 10.52 17.63 0.17
C GLY A 465 9.84 17.43 1.54
N ASP A 466 8.58 17.00 1.49
CA ASP A 466 7.70 16.99 2.67
C ASP A 466 7.63 15.62 3.36
N GLY A 467 8.70 14.82 3.26
CA GLY A 467 8.77 13.45 3.75
C GLY A 467 8.41 12.40 2.69
N ASP A 468 8.72 11.14 2.98
CA ASP A 468 8.40 10.01 2.10
C ASP A 468 6.93 9.62 2.19
N VAL A 469 6.46 8.72 1.32
CA VAL A 469 5.11 8.12 1.38
C VAL A 469 5.27 6.62 1.18
N GLU A 470 4.84 5.80 2.15
CA GLU A 470 4.83 4.34 1.98
C GLU A 470 3.62 3.96 1.10
N ILE A 471 3.90 3.41 -0.08
CA ILE A 471 2.91 3.26 -1.16
C ILE A 471 2.02 2.04 -0.95
N SER A 472 2.59 0.91 -0.52
CA SER A 472 1.83 -0.33 -0.34
C SER A 472 0.72 -0.17 0.70
N TRP A 473 1.04 0.51 1.79
CA TRP A 473 0.15 0.91 2.87
C TRP A 473 -0.85 1.96 2.39
N LEU A 474 -0.39 2.99 1.65
CA LEU A 474 -1.27 4.01 1.07
C LEU A 474 -2.35 3.38 0.20
N VAL A 475 -1.99 2.53 -0.77
CA VAL A 475 -2.95 1.95 -1.73
C VAL A 475 -3.84 0.89 -1.09
N SER A 476 -3.33 0.14 -0.10
CA SER A 476 -4.14 -0.83 0.64
C SER A 476 -5.23 -0.13 1.45
N HIS A 477 -4.89 0.93 2.19
CA HIS A 477 -5.90 1.71 2.92
C HIS A 477 -6.75 2.59 1.99
N LEU A 478 -6.23 3.05 0.85
CA LEU A 478 -7.04 3.69 -0.19
C LEU A 478 -8.15 2.74 -0.66
N GLY A 479 -7.84 1.47 -0.95
CA GLY A 479 -8.85 0.46 -1.30
C GLY A 479 -9.96 0.32 -0.25
N VAL A 480 -9.59 0.34 1.04
CA VAL A 480 -10.56 0.32 2.16
C VAL A 480 -11.47 1.55 2.16
N GLU A 481 -10.91 2.76 2.01
CA GLU A 481 -11.71 3.99 1.99
C GLU A 481 -12.57 4.11 0.72
N ARG A 482 -12.04 3.72 -0.45
CA ARG A 482 -12.75 3.76 -1.73
C ARG A 482 -13.90 2.78 -1.79
N TRP A 483 -13.77 1.61 -1.15
CA TRP A 483 -14.89 0.68 -1.00
C TRP A 483 -16.01 1.28 -0.15
N ARG A 484 -15.67 1.90 0.99
CA ARG A 484 -16.62 2.59 1.87
C ARG A 484 -17.33 3.73 1.13
N GLU A 485 -16.56 4.52 0.40
CA GLU A 485 -17.04 5.61 -0.47
C GLU A 485 -18.02 5.07 -1.53
N ALA A 486 -17.68 3.98 -2.21
CA ALA A 486 -18.50 3.34 -3.23
C ALA A 486 -19.83 2.77 -2.70
N VAL A 487 -19.85 2.21 -1.49
CA VAL A 487 -21.09 1.73 -0.85
C VAL A 487 -22.02 2.88 -0.51
N LEU A 488 -21.49 3.91 0.16
CA LEU A 488 -22.28 5.09 0.52
C LEU A 488 -22.80 5.81 -0.74
N TRP A 489 -21.97 5.94 -1.78
CA TRP A 489 -22.39 6.59 -3.03
C TRP A 489 -23.47 5.78 -3.77
N SER A 490 -23.28 4.46 -3.88
CA SER A 490 -24.24 3.56 -4.56
C SER A 490 -25.62 3.60 -3.92
N TRP A 491 -25.69 3.76 -2.58
CA TRP A 491 -26.95 3.88 -1.88
C TRP A 491 -27.49 5.32 -1.87
N VAL A 492 -26.73 6.29 -1.35
CA VAL A 492 -27.20 7.68 -1.15
C VAL A 492 -27.51 8.36 -2.47
N VAL A 493 -26.64 8.21 -3.48
CA VAL A 493 -26.75 8.91 -4.77
C VAL A 493 -27.49 8.06 -5.80
N ALA A 494 -26.94 6.91 -6.18
CA ALA A 494 -27.48 6.13 -7.31
C ALA A 494 -28.82 5.43 -7.01
N ARG A 495 -29.06 5.00 -5.77
CA ARG A 495 -30.31 4.34 -5.38
C ARG A 495 -31.36 5.33 -4.87
N VAL A 496 -31.08 6.03 -3.78
CA VAL A 496 -32.04 6.88 -3.05
C VAL A 496 -32.21 8.26 -3.72
N GLY A 497 -31.13 8.87 -4.22
CA GLY A 497 -31.21 10.11 -4.99
C GLY A 497 -31.88 9.94 -6.35
N GLY A 498 -31.74 8.75 -6.96
CA GLY A 498 -32.34 8.40 -8.24
C GLY A 498 -31.91 9.32 -9.39
N GLU A 499 -32.62 9.24 -10.52
CA GLU A 499 -32.36 10.05 -11.71
C GLU A 499 -32.39 11.57 -11.45
N ALA A 500 -33.25 12.01 -10.52
CA ALA A 500 -33.36 13.42 -10.12
C ALA A 500 -32.19 13.92 -9.25
N GLY A 501 -31.34 13.02 -8.72
CA GLY A 501 -30.19 13.37 -7.89
C GLY A 501 -30.54 14.02 -6.55
N VAL A 502 -31.77 13.86 -6.03
CA VAL A 502 -32.27 14.55 -4.84
C VAL A 502 -33.04 13.63 -3.90
N TRP A 503 -32.93 13.92 -2.61
CA TRP A 503 -33.72 13.28 -1.55
C TRP A 503 -35.06 14.02 -1.39
N GLY A 504 -36.09 13.50 -2.06
CA GLY A 504 -37.49 13.95 -1.98
C GLY A 504 -38.34 13.19 -0.95
N GLU A 505 -39.65 13.07 -1.19
CA GLU A 505 -40.58 12.34 -0.31
C GLU A 505 -40.35 10.82 -0.34
N GLU A 506 -40.21 10.23 -1.54
CA GLU A 506 -39.92 8.80 -1.70
C GLU A 506 -38.59 8.39 -1.04
N ALA A 507 -37.55 9.20 -1.23
CA ALA A 507 -36.24 9.00 -0.61
C ALA A 507 -36.32 8.96 0.92
N ARG A 508 -37.13 9.83 1.54
CA ARG A 508 -37.36 9.81 3.00
C ARG A 508 -38.02 8.52 3.46
N GLN A 509 -38.94 7.96 2.68
CA GLN A 509 -39.55 6.68 3.01
C GLN A 509 -38.53 5.54 2.90
N GLU A 510 -37.71 5.50 1.83
CA GLU A 510 -36.66 4.50 1.71
C GLU A 510 -35.60 4.59 2.83
N VAL A 511 -35.24 5.80 3.28
CA VAL A 511 -34.37 6.01 4.44
C VAL A 511 -35.01 5.47 5.73
N LYS A 512 -36.32 5.69 5.94
CA LYS A 512 -37.04 5.12 7.09
C LYS A 512 -37.04 3.60 7.06
N ASP A 513 -37.31 3.01 5.89
CA ASP A 513 -37.39 1.56 5.72
C ASP A 513 -36.02 0.90 5.91
N ALA A 514 -34.95 1.49 5.36
CA ALA A 514 -33.58 0.99 5.49
C ALA A 514 -33.02 1.07 6.92
N LEU A 515 -33.40 2.09 7.68
CA LEU A 515 -33.02 2.25 9.09
C LEU A 515 -34.02 1.59 10.07
N GLY A 516 -35.19 1.14 9.61
CA GLY A 516 -36.25 0.61 10.48
C GLY A 516 -36.89 1.67 11.39
N ILE A 517 -36.94 2.94 10.96
CA ILE A 517 -37.54 4.04 11.72
C ILE A 517 -39.05 3.87 11.79
N THR A 518 -39.60 3.80 13.01
CA THR A 518 -41.05 3.73 13.26
C THR A 518 -41.51 4.88 14.15
N GLY A 519 -42.61 5.54 13.77
CA GLY A 519 -43.13 6.71 14.48
C GLY A 519 -42.16 7.89 14.51
N ASP A 520 -42.20 8.65 15.61
CA ASP A 520 -41.42 9.88 15.83
C ASP A 520 -40.11 9.59 16.62
N ALA A 521 -39.43 8.50 16.31
CA ALA A 521 -38.15 8.17 16.96
C ALA A 521 -37.10 9.25 16.67
N GLU A 522 -36.33 9.68 17.68
CA GLU A 522 -35.23 10.66 17.53
C GLU A 522 -33.92 9.99 17.08
N HIS A 523 -33.74 8.72 17.43
CA HIS A 523 -32.56 7.92 17.12
C HIS A 523 -32.93 6.44 16.92
N VAL A 524 -32.07 5.72 16.21
CA VAL A 524 -32.19 4.28 15.95
C VAL A 524 -30.96 3.56 16.49
N ILE A 525 -31.15 2.43 17.17
CA ILE A 525 -30.06 1.50 17.48
C ILE A 525 -29.99 0.47 16.35
N VAL A 526 -28.95 0.59 15.52
CA VAL A 526 -28.67 -0.35 14.43
C VAL A 526 -27.76 -1.45 14.98
N THR A 527 -28.12 -2.72 14.77
CA THR A 527 -27.30 -3.87 15.17
C THR A 527 -26.83 -4.64 13.93
N LYS A 528 -25.53 -4.90 13.84
CA LYS A 528 -24.91 -5.65 12.74
C LYS A 528 -25.23 -7.15 12.87
N ASN A 529 -25.96 -7.69 11.89
CA ASN A 529 -26.31 -9.10 11.82
C ASN A 529 -25.10 -9.98 11.48
N LYS A 530 -25.16 -11.26 11.86
CA LYS A 530 -24.14 -12.24 11.46
C LYS A 530 -24.14 -12.43 9.95
N ARG A 531 -22.96 -12.26 9.35
CA ARG A 531 -22.71 -12.54 7.94
C ARG A 531 -22.11 -13.93 7.74
N ASN A 532 -22.33 -14.49 6.55
CA ASN A 532 -21.89 -15.82 6.14
C ASN A 532 -21.11 -15.79 4.81
N THR A 533 -20.67 -14.62 4.33
CA THR A 533 -20.05 -14.46 3.01
C THR A 533 -18.82 -15.37 2.83
N LEU A 534 -17.96 -15.46 3.86
CA LEU A 534 -16.76 -16.30 3.83
C LEU A 534 -17.02 -17.80 4.06
N LYS A 535 -18.24 -18.21 4.43
CA LYS A 535 -18.49 -19.57 4.98
C LYS A 535 -18.27 -20.71 3.98
N ASP A 536 -18.57 -20.48 2.70
CA ASP A 536 -18.49 -21.48 1.63
C ASP A 536 -18.08 -20.90 0.27
N VAL A 537 -17.63 -19.64 0.24
CA VAL A 537 -17.16 -18.95 -0.98
C VAL A 537 -16.10 -19.76 -1.72
N GLU A 538 -15.14 -20.34 -0.99
CA GLU A 538 -14.14 -21.24 -1.56
C GLU A 538 -14.74 -22.52 -2.14
N ALA A 539 -15.75 -23.10 -1.48
CA ALA A 539 -16.38 -24.34 -1.93
C ALA A 539 -17.28 -24.12 -3.17
N GLY A 540 -17.83 -22.92 -3.33
CA GLY A 540 -18.42 -22.46 -4.59
C GLY A 540 -17.34 -22.28 -5.66
N LEU A 541 -16.33 -21.45 -5.39
CA LEU A 541 -15.25 -21.13 -6.35
C LEU A 541 -14.45 -22.35 -6.83
N ARG A 542 -14.22 -23.37 -5.99
CA ARG A 542 -13.60 -24.65 -6.40
C ARG A 542 -14.36 -25.35 -7.53
N GLN A 543 -15.68 -25.17 -7.65
CA GLN A 543 -16.49 -25.74 -8.76
C GLN A 543 -16.19 -25.07 -10.10
N HIS A 544 -15.61 -23.86 -10.08
CA HIS A 544 -15.21 -23.09 -11.24
C HIS A 544 -13.69 -23.19 -11.52
N GLY A 545 -13.00 -24.14 -10.89
CA GLY A 545 -11.55 -24.34 -11.07
C GLY A 545 -10.66 -23.35 -10.32
N VAL A 546 -11.24 -22.48 -9.47
CA VAL A 546 -10.46 -21.55 -8.65
C VAL A 546 -9.93 -22.28 -7.42
N GLU A 547 -8.61 -22.31 -7.28
CA GLU A 547 -7.94 -22.88 -6.11
C GLU A 547 -8.20 -22.03 -4.86
N ALA A 548 -8.48 -22.67 -3.73
CA ALA A 548 -8.68 -22.01 -2.44
C ALA A 548 -7.33 -21.55 -1.83
N PRO A 549 -7.31 -20.59 -0.88
CA PRO A 549 -6.08 -20.26 -0.16
C PRO A 549 -5.50 -21.50 0.53
N LYS A 550 -4.18 -21.69 0.44
CA LYS A 550 -3.47 -22.82 1.05
C LYS A 550 -2.95 -22.49 2.45
N LYS A 551 -2.70 -21.21 2.72
CA LYS A 551 -2.00 -20.71 3.91
C LYS A 551 -2.62 -19.47 4.54
N THR A 552 -3.68 -18.94 3.95
CA THR A 552 -4.26 -17.65 4.34
C THR A 552 -5.68 -17.83 4.86
N ASP A 553 -5.89 -17.50 6.13
CA ASP A 553 -7.21 -17.49 6.75
C ASP A 553 -7.90 -16.16 6.47
N TYR A 554 -9.01 -16.22 5.73
CA TYR A 554 -9.88 -15.06 5.51
C TYR A 554 -10.64 -14.72 6.79
N LEU A 555 -10.41 -13.54 7.37
CA LEU A 555 -11.04 -13.12 8.62
C LEU A 555 -12.24 -12.20 8.38
N PHE A 556 -12.15 -11.30 7.41
CA PHE A 556 -13.17 -10.30 7.11
C PHE A 556 -13.23 -10.00 5.61
N SER A 557 -14.42 -9.98 5.02
CA SER A 557 -14.65 -9.50 3.65
C SER A 557 -15.28 -8.11 3.67
N SER A 558 -14.88 -7.22 2.76
CA SER A 558 -15.57 -5.93 2.61
C SER A 558 -17.07 -6.08 2.30
N ILE A 559 -17.50 -7.17 1.64
CA ILE A 559 -18.92 -7.49 1.44
C ILE A 559 -19.72 -7.63 2.76
N ASP A 560 -19.05 -7.73 3.91
CA ASP A 560 -19.66 -7.77 5.24
C ASP A 560 -19.62 -6.42 5.99
N GLY A 561 -19.24 -5.33 5.31
CA GLY A 561 -19.35 -3.95 5.76
C GLY A 561 -18.05 -3.17 5.69
N HIS A 562 -18.01 -2.04 6.37
CA HIS A 562 -16.75 -1.30 6.55
C HIS A 562 -15.81 -2.05 7.50
N MET A 563 -14.50 -1.94 7.30
CA MET A 563 -13.52 -2.64 8.13
C MET A 563 -13.59 -2.12 9.58
N PRO A 564 -13.82 -3.00 10.57
CA PRO A 564 -13.83 -2.63 11.98
C PRO A 564 -12.41 -2.35 12.49
N GLY A 565 -12.30 -1.74 13.68
CA GLY A 565 -10.99 -1.51 14.33
C GLY A 565 -10.25 -2.80 14.72
N ASP A 566 -10.98 -3.88 15.02
CA ASP A 566 -10.44 -5.22 15.22
C ASP A 566 -11.27 -6.23 14.41
N PRO A 567 -10.81 -6.62 13.20
CA PRO A 567 -11.51 -7.59 12.35
C PRO A 567 -11.54 -9.02 12.91
N ALA A 568 -10.67 -9.38 13.83
CA ALA A 568 -10.66 -10.70 14.46
C ALA A 568 -11.65 -10.78 15.65
N ALA A 569 -11.90 -9.64 16.31
CA ALA A 569 -12.85 -9.54 17.41
C ALA A 569 -14.27 -9.08 17.01
N GLU A 570 -14.50 -8.58 15.78
CA GLU A 570 -15.84 -8.13 15.36
C GLU A 570 -16.82 -9.32 15.28
N GLN A 571 -17.66 -9.44 16.31
CA GLN A 571 -18.72 -10.43 16.39
C GLN A 571 -20.07 -9.82 16.03
N ALA A 572 -20.97 -10.66 15.51
CA ALA A 572 -22.36 -10.31 15.30
C ALA A 572 -23.00 -9.79 16.60
N GLY A 573 -23.75 -8.69 16.50
CA GLY A 573 -24.32 -8.00 17.66
C GLY A 573 -23.61 -6.70 18.05
N GLN A 574 -22.54 -6.27 17.37
CA GLN A 574 -22.08 -4.88 17.48
C GLN A 574 -23.21 -3.94 17.05
N SER A 575 -23.43 -2.89 17.84
CA SER A 575 -24.47 -1.89 17.59
C SER A 575 -23.91 -0.47 17.55
N CYS A 576 -24.59 0.39 16.80
CA CYS A 576 -24.33 1.82 16.70
C CYS A 576 -25.65 2.60 16.82
N THR A 577 -25.57 3.88 17.18
CA THR A 577 -26.75 4.75 17.29
C THR A 577 -26.76 5.74 16.13
N PHE A 578 -27.77 5.64 15.26
CA PHE A 578 -28.01 6.61 14.20
C PHE A 578 -28.96 7.69 14.73
N SER A 579 -28.44 8.89 14.99
CA SER A 579 -29.21 10.05 15.46
C SER A 579 -29.78 10.81 14.26
N ILE A 580 -31.09 11.02 14.20
CA ILE A 580 -31.72 11.65 13.02
C ILE A 580 -31.36 13.15 12.96
N THR A 581 -31.37 13.83 14.10
CA THR A 581 -31.02 15.25 14.21
C THR A 581 -29.59 15.51 13.78
N ASP A 582 -28.68 14.60 14.14
CA ASP A 582 -27.26 14.80 13.92
C ASP A 582 -26.84 14.30 12.54
N CYS A 583 -27.36 13.16 12.08
CA CYS A 583 -26.94 12.52 10.82
C CYS A 583 -27.62 13.09 9.56
N LEU A 584 -28.87 13.58 9.63
CA LEU A 584 -29.64 14.03 8.47
C LEU A 584 -30.01 15.52 8.58
N SER A 585 -31.00 15.83 9.41
CA SER A 585 -31.29 17.16 9.99
C SER A 585 -32.46 17.01 10.98
N PRO A 586 -32.67 17.95 11.93
CA PRO A 586 -33.80 17.87 12.87
C PRO A 586 -35.19 17.92 12.20
N ASP A 587 -35.28 18.57 11.04
CA ASP A 587 -36.51 18.73 10.25
C ASP A 587 -36.63 17.76 9.08
N PHE A 588 -35.67 16.84 8.91
CA PHE A 588 -35.55 16.01 7.72
C PHE A 588 -36.84 15.26 7.37
N PHE A 589 -37.48 14.61 8.35
CA PHE A 589 -38.74 13.88 8.14
C PHE A 589 -40.00 14.71 8.30
N SER A 590 -39.93 15.90 8.92
CA SER A 590 -41.11 16.76 9.17
C SER A 590 -41.37 17.76 8.05
N ASN A 591 -40.40 17.98 7.15
CA ASN A 591 -40.55 18.80 5.94
C ASN A 591 -40.39 17.97 4.63
N PRO A 592 -41.35 17.08 4.28
CA PRO A 592 -41.23 16.19 3.12
C PRO A 592 -41.21 16.92 1.76
N GLY A 593 -41.75 18.15 1.70
CA GLY A 593 -41.77 18.96 0.47
C GLY A 593 -40.43 19.61 0.11
N GLN A 594 -39.42 19.55 0.98
CA GLN A 594 -38.08 20.08 0.71
C GLN A 594 -37.20 19.02 0.06
N THR A 595 -36.65 19.30 -1.13
CA THR A 595 -35.62 18.46 -1.73
C THR A 595 -34.23 18.83 -1.21
N VAL A 596 -33.37 17.83 -1.02
CA VAL A 596 -31.94 18.02 -0.66
C VAL A 596 -31.09 17.31 -1.71
N PRO A 597 -30.00 17.91 -2.24
CA PRO A 597 -29.13 17.22 -3.20
C PRO A 597 -28.51 15.95 -2.59
N ALA A 598 -28.58 14.84 -3.32
CA ALA A 598 -28.04 13.56 -2.85
C ALA A 598 -26.51 13.60 -2.71
N SER A 599 -25.83 14.43 -3.50
CA SER A 599 -24.40 14.75 -3.38
C SER A 599 -24.02 15.31 -2.01
N ASP A 600 -24.89 16.15 -1.44
CA ASP A 600 -24.59 16.91 -0.23
C ASP A 600 -24.83 16.01 1.00
N VAL A 601 -25.91 15.22 0.96
CA VAL A 601 -26.14 14.14 1.94
C VAL A 601 -25.01 13.10 1.89
N PHE A 602 -24.54 12.76 0.69
CA PHE A 602 -23.41 11.85 0.53
C PHE A 602 -22.14 12.43 1.17
N LYS A 603 -21.80 13.70 0.92
CA LYS A 603 -20.66 14.36 1.57
C LYS A 603 -20.77 14.34 3.10
N ALA A 604 -21.94 14.67 3.63
CA ALA A 604 -22.20 14.67 5.06
C ALA A 604 -21.95 13.27 5.70
N LEU A 605 -22.47 12.20 5.09
CA LEU A 605 -22.33 10.83 5.64
C LEU A 605 -20.96 10.19 5.34
N ALA A 606 -20.33 10.55 4.22
CA ALA A 606 -19.06 9.99 3.80
C ALA A 606 -17.85 10.67 4.46
N PHE A 607 -17.89 11.98 4.72
CA PHE A 607 -16.71 12.72 5.16
C PHE A 607 -16.91 13.54 6.45
N GLU A 608 -18.04 14.24 6.59
CA GLU A 608 -18.27 15.12 7.75
C GLU A 608 -18.64 14.37 9.03
N LYS A 609 -19.49 13.34 8.90
CA LYS A 609 -20.10 12.56 9.98
C LYS A 609 -19.90 11.06 9.72
N PRO A 610 -18.64 10.59 9.71
CA PRO A 610 -18.31 9.23 9.29
C PRO A 610 -18.99 8.14 10.14
N GLU A 611 -19.25 8.41 11.42
CA GLU A 611 -19.99 7.53 12.32
C GLU A 611 -21.45 7.31 11.87
N CYS A 612 -22.10 8.32 11.29
CA CYS A 612 -23.41 8.18 10.67
C CYS A 612 -23.35 7.32 9.41
N GLY A 613 -22.33 7.53 8.56
CA GLY A 613 -22.09 6.70 7.37
C GLY A 613 -21.79 5.24 7.71
N ASP A 614 -20.94 4.98 8.71
CA ASP A 614 -20.58 3.62 9.13
C ASP A 614 -21.76 2.89 9.77
N CYS A 615 -22.61 3.62 10.49
CA CYS A 615 -23.84 3.07 11.05
C CYS A 615 -24.89 2.79 9.97
N LEU A 616 -25.00 3.65 8.95
CA LEU A 616 -25.82 3.39 7.76
C LEU A 616 -25.33 2.17 6.98
N ILE A 617 -24.02 2.02 6.74
CA ILE A 617 -23.44 0.81 6.12
C ILE A 617 -23.85 -0.42 6.94
N SER A 618 -23.75 -0.37 8.26
CA SER A 618 -24.16 -1.48 9.14
C SER A 618 -25.65 -1.83 8.99
N ALA A 619 -26.53 -0.82 8.85
CA ALA A 619 -27.95 -1.04 8.59
C ALA A 619 -28.20 -1.69 7.22
N LEU A 620 -27.54 -1.21 6.16
CA LEU A 620 -27.68 -1.73 4.80
C LEU A 620 -27.14 -3.15 4.62
N ILE A 621 -26.03 -3.48 5.29
CA ILE A 621 -25.49 -4.85 5.33
C ILE A 621 -26.44 -5.78 6.08
N THR A 622 -27.00 -5.32 7.21
CA THR A 622 -28.05 -6.05 7.95
C THR A 622 -29.31 -6.27 7.10
N ALA A 623 -29.79 -5.25 6.39
CA ALA A 623 -30.96 -5.31 5.51
C ALA A 623 -30.73 -6.18 4.26
N SER A 624 -29.48 -6.29 3.78
CA SER A 624 -29.10 -7.21 2.70
C SER A 624 -29.15 -8.69 3.11
N GLY A 625 -29.28 -8.97 4.41
CA GLY A 625 -29.37 -10.33 4.96
C GLY A 625 -28.01 -10.91 5.33
N SER A 626 -27.85 -12.23 5.21
CA SER A 626 -26.62 -12.92 5.65
C SER A 626 -25.47 -12.93 4.63
N ARG A 627 -25.72 -12.47 3.40
CA ARG A 627 -24.76 -12.38 2.28
C ARG A 627 -25.20 -11.28 1.31
N GLY A 628 -24.35 -10.93 0.33
CA GLY A 628 -24.68 -9.98 -0.73
C GLY A 628 -24.99 -8.56 -0.23
N LEU A 629 -25.32 -7.67 -1.18
CA LEU A 629 -25.47 -6.23 -0.99
C LEU A 629 -26.81 -5.72 -1.55
N SER A 630 -27.85 -6.56 -1.57
CA SER A 630 -29.16 -6.27 -2.17
C SER A 630 -29.83 -4.96 -1.70
N ALA A 631 -29.59 -4.53 -0.45
CA ALA A 631 -30.13 -3.27 0.08
C ALA A 631 -29.24 -2.05 -0.23
N VAL A 632 -27.96 -2.22 -0.55
CA VAL A 632 -27.07 -1.15 -1.02
C VAL A 632 -27.35 -0.80 -2.48
N LEU A 633 -27.49 -1.84 -3.31
CA LEU A 633 -27.52 -1.72 -4.78
C LEU A 633 -28.84 -1.10 -5.30
N PRO A 634 -28.80 -0.19 -6.31
CA PRO A 634 -29.99 0.32 -6.99
C PRO A 634 -30.94 -0.80 -7.46
N ALA A 635 -32.25 -0.54 -7.45
CA ALA A 635 -33.24 -1.54 -7.90
C ALA A 635 -33.01 -1.95 -9.37
N GLN A 636 -33.37 -3.18 -9.73
CA GLN A 636 -33.21 -3.69 -11.09
C GLN A 636 -33.96 -2.80 -12.10
N GLY A 637 -33.30 -2.43 -13.21
CA GLY A 637 -33.87 -1.54 -14.22
C GLY A 637 -33.89 -0.05 -13.84
N LYS A 638 -33.29 0.36 -12.71
CA LYS A 638 -32.98 1.78 -12.46
C LYS A 638 -31.94 2.26 -13.48
N ARG A 639 -32.38 3.16 -14.35
CA ARG A 639 -31.62 3.73 -15.47
C ARG A 639 -31.29 5.19 -15.20
N TYR A 640 -30.21 5.65 -15.83
CA TYR A 640 -29.83 7.06 -15.89
C TYR A 640 -29.26 7.35 -17.28
N THR A 641 -29.62 8.47 -17.89
CA THR A 641 -29.11 8.90 -19.20
C THR A 641 -28.19 10.10 -18.99
N PRO A 642 -26.86 9.92 -19.01
CA PRO A 642 -25.92 11.03 -18.82
C PRO A 642 -26.00 12.04 -19.96
N VAL A 643 -25.76 13.32 -19.66
CA VAL A 643 -25.64 14.35 -20.71
C VAL A 643 -24.33 14.14 -21.47
N GLU A 644 -24.41 14.11 -22.80
CA GLU A 644 -23.23 14.02 -23.67
C GLU A 644 -22.32 15.24 -23.48
N ARG A 645 -21.03 14.99 -23.26
CA ARG A 645 -20.00 16.03 -23.09
C ARG A 645 -18.62 15.48 -23.42
N GLU A 646 -17.69 16.41 -23.67
CA GLU A 646 -16.27 16.08 -23.81
C GLU A 646 -15.78 15.26 -22.59
N PRO A 647 -15.05 14.16 -22.81
CA PRO A 647 -14.43 13.39 -21.73
C PRO A 647 -13.53 14.27 -20.87
N ARG A 648 -13.65 14.12 -19.55
CA ARG A 648 -12.69 14.78 -18.63
C ARG A 648 -11.39 13.98 -18.59
N MET A 649 -10.32 14.65 -18.16
CA MET A 649 -9.07 13.97 -17.81
C MET A 649 -9.34 12.83 -16.81
N TRP A 650 -8.72 11.68 -17.03
CA TRP A 650 -8.89 10.40 -16.30
C TRP A 650 -10.25 9.72 -16.46
N GLU A 651 -11.09 10.17 -17.39
CA GLU A 651 -12.33 9.48 -17.72
C GLU A 651 -12.04 8.18 -18.49
N ARG A 652 -12.70 7.09 -18.10
CA ARG A 652 -12.49 5.73 -18.63
C ARG A 652 -13.82 4.98 -18.73
N SER A 653 -13.83 3.88 -19.48
CA SER A 653 -14.95 2.93 -19.58
C SER A 653 -15.24 2.18 -18.27
N GLU A 654 -14.32 2.21 -17.32
CA GLU A 654 -14.48 1.60 -16.00
C GLU A 654 -15.06 2.59 -14.97
N PRO A 655 -16.13 2.22 -14.24
CA PRO A 655 -16.68 3.02 -13.14
C PRO A 655 -15.65 3.35 -12.06
N MET A 656 -15.52 4.65 -11.78
CA MET A 656 -14.68 5.20 -10.71
C MET A 656 -15.38 6.42 -10.10
N LEU A 657 -15.21 6.64 -8.80
CA LEU A 657 -15.55 7.91 -8.16
C LEU A 657 -14.40 8.92 -8.38
N PRO A 658 -14.61 10.24 -8.19
CA PRO A 658 -13.61 11.25 -8.51
C PRO A 658 -12.27 11.03 -7.81
N LEU A 659 -11.18 11.19 -8.58
CA LEU A 659 -9.79 11.01 -8.16
C LEU A 659 -9.18 12.31 -7.64
N THR A 660 -9.88 12.95 -6.71
CA THR A 660 -9.48 14.22 -6.08
C THR A 660 -8.68 14.01 -4.79
N PRO A 661 -7.72 14.90 -4.43
CA PRO A 661 -6.97 14.83 -3.18
C PRO A 661 -7.77 15.24 -1.93
N THR A 662 -8.87 15.97 -2.12
CA THR A 662 -9.78 16.46 -1.07
C THR A 662 -11.24 16.29 -1.53
N TRP A 663 -12.20 16.28 -0.62
CA TRP A 663 -13.60 15.90 -0.91
C TRP A 663 -14.56 17.10 -0.98
N GLU A 664 -14.19 18.21 -0.35
CA GLU A 664 -15.02 19.39 -0.09
C GLU A 664 -15.56 20.01 -1.38
N GLU A 665 -14.67 20.27 -2.35
CA GLU A 665 -15.00 20.84 -3.66
C GLU A 665 -15.37 19.78 -4.71
N THR A 666 -15.31 18.49 -4.37
CA THR A 666 -15.58 17.40 -5.31
C THR A 666 -17.08 17.30 -5.61
N ASP A 667 -17.45 17.20 -6.90
CA ASP A 667 -18.83 16.94 -7.30
C ASP A 667 -19.10 15.43 -7.33
N PHE A 668 -20.08 14.99 -6.53
CA PHE A 668 -20.50 13.60 -6.41
C PHE A 668 -21.89 13.31 -6.99
N SER A 669 -22.44 14.23 -7.79
CA SER A 669 -23.70 14.03 -8.52
C SER A 669 -23.58 12.92 -9.59
N LEU A 670 -24.73 12.41 -10.05
CA LEU A 670 -24.78 11.45 -11.17
C LEU A 670 -24.16 12.02 -12.44
N ASP A 671 -24.44 13.29 -12.78
CA ASP A 671 -23.91 13.99 -13.97
C ASP A 671 -22.38 14.16 -13.93
N ALA A 672 -21.83 14.38 -12.74
CA ALA A 672 -20.38 14.46 -12.55
C ALA A 672 -19.70 13.11 -12.74
N ILE A 673 -20.34 11.99 -12.38
CA ILE A 673 -19.69 10.67 -12.21
C ILE A 673 -20.02 9.68 -13.33
N VAL A 674 -21.30 9.49 -13.65
CA VAL A 674 -21.75 8.41 -14.55
C VAL A 674 -21.56 8.84 -16.01
N ARG A 675 -21.07 7.92 -16.85
CA ARG A 675 -20.92 8.12 -18.31
C ARG A 675 -21.58 7.01 -19.12
N PRO A 676 -21.97 7.31 -20.37
CA PRO A 676 -22.52 6.31 -21.26
C PRO A 676 -21.65 5.05 -21.33
N ARG A 677 -22.30 3.89 -21.36
CA ARG A 677 -21.67 2.57 -21.53
C ARG A 677 -20.71 2.11 -20.41
N GLN A 678 -20.58 2.83 -19.29
CA GLN A 678 -19.72 2.40 -18.18
C GLN A 678 -20.21 1.13 -17.46
N ASP A 679 -21.50 0.82 -17.58
CA ASP A 679 -22.14 -0.41 -17.09
C ASP A 679 -21.98 -1.62 -18.01
N VAL A 680 -21.42 -1.44 -19.23
CA VAL A 680 -21.15 -2.53 -20.18
C VAL A 680 -20.02 -3.43 -19.67
N TRP A 681 -20.13 -4.74 -19.92
CA TRP A 681 -19.18 -5.75 -19.49
C TRP A 681 -18.46 -6.37 -20.70
N GLU A 682 -17.29 -6.95 -20.45
CA GLU A 682 -16.61 -7.79 -21.45
C GLU A 682 -17.54 -8.96 -21.84
N GLY A 683 -17.74 -9.14 -23.15
CA GLY A 683 -18.67 -10.14 -23.69
C GLY A 683 -20.15 -9.72 -23.76
N SER A 684 -20.51 -8.49 -23.38
CA SER A 684 -21.86 -7.95 -23.66
C SER A 684 -22.16 -7.88 -25.16
N THR A 685 -23.39 -8.21 -25.52
CA THR A 685 -23.90 -8.15 -26.91
C THR A 685 -24.47 -6.76 -27.25
N GLU A 686 -24.52 -6.39 -28.53
CA GLU A 686 -25.13 -5.12 -28.99
C GLU A 686 -26.59 -4.97 -28.54
N ASP A 687 -27.36 -6.07 -28.45
CA ASP A 687 -28.74 -6.06 -27.96
C ASP A 687 -28.85 -5.79 -26.43
N GLU A 688 -27.75 -5.92 -25.68
CA GLU A 688 -27.67 -5.55 -24.26
C GLU A 688 -27.17 -4.12 -24.03
N ILE A 689 -26.70 -3.43 -25.07
CA ILE A 689 -26.11 -2.09 -24.99
C ILE A 689 -27.16 -1.06 -25.44
N GLU A 690 -27.55 -0.17 -24.52
CA GLU A 690 -28.49 0.90 -24.84
C GLU A 690 -27.83 1.95 -25.76
N ASN A 691 -28.42 2.12 -26.95
CA ASN A 691 -27.84 2.94 -28.03
C ASN A 691 -27.94 4.45 -27.78
N ASP A 692 -28.79 4.88 -26.84
CA ASP A 692 -28.96 6.28 -26.43
C ASP A 692 -27.98 6.71 -25.32
N GLY A 693 -27.09 5.82 -24.90
CA GLY A 693 -26.11 6.07 -23.83
C GLY A 693 -26.66 5.90 -22.42
N THR A 694 -27.89 5.41 -22.26
CA THR A 694 -28.46 5.05 -20.96
C THR A 694 -27.62 3.99 -20.23
N VAL A 695 -27.50 4.15 -18.92
CA VAL A 695 -26.70 3.31 -18.02
C VAL A 695 -27.62 2.62 -17.01
N ASP A 696 -27.50 1.30 -16.84
CA ASP A 696 -28.08 0.56 -15.72
C ASP A 696 -27.26 0.84 -14.45
N LEU A 697 -27.84 1.63 -13.54
CA LEU A 697 -27.17 2.07 -12.31
C LEU A 697 -26.83 0.89 -11.38
N ARG A 698 -27.55 -0.23 -11.44
CA ARG A 698 -27.27 -1.41 -10.64
C ARG A 698 -26.01 -2.11 -11.15
N ASN A 699 -25.90 -2.33 -12.46
CA ASN A 699 -24.72 -2.92 -13.09
C ASN A 699 -23.49 -2.00 -12.91
N TRP A 700 -23.66 -0.69 -13.08
CA TRP A 700 -22.64 0.32 -12.82
C TRP A 700 -22.13 0.27 -11.37
N SER A 701 -23.03 0.26 -10.38
CA SER A 701 -22.65 0.14 -8.95
C SER A 701 -21.93 -1.18 -8.63
N ILE A 702 -22.29 -2.30 -9.28
CA ILE A 702 -21.60 -3.59 -9.08
C ILE A 702 -20.19 -3.54 -9.68
N LYS A 703 -20.00 -2.94 -10.86
CA LYS A 703 -18.67 -2.70 -11.44
C LYS A 703 -17.81 -1.78 -10.54
N LEU A 704 -18.38 -0.72 -9.97
CA LEU A 704 -17.70 0.15 -9.01
C LEU A 704 -17.30 -0.59 -7.73
N LEU A 705 -18.23 -1.33 -7.11
CA LEU A 705 -17.96 -2.04 -5.85
C LEU A 705 -16.89 -3.12 -6.03
N SER A 706 -16.93 -3.89 -7.13
CA SER A 706 -15.94 -4.93 -7.45
C SER A 706 -14.55 -4.41 -7.80
N ARG A 707 -14.40 -3.11 -8.09
CA ARG A 707 -13.09 -2.47 -8.24
C ARG A 707 -12.33 -2.37 -6.91
N TYR A 708 -13.07 -2.18 -5.81
CA TYR A 708 -12.51 -1.88 -4.48
C TYR A 708 -12.72 -2.99 -3.44
N THR A 709 -13.25 -4.16 -3.79
CA THR A 709 -13.38 -5.26 -2.82
C THR A 709 -12.02 -5.76 -2.32
N TYR A 710 -12.01 -6.16 -1.05
CA TYR A 710 -10.85 -6.72 -0.38
C TYR A 710 -11.26 -7.74 0.69
N VAL A 711 -10.29 -8.53 1.13
CA VAL A 711 -10.38 -9.41 2.30
C VAL A 711 -9.24 -9.10 3.26
N HIS A 712 -9.55 -8.80 4.52
CA HIS A 712 -8.55 -8.79 5.58
C HIS A 712 -8.33 -10.21 6.11
N SER A 713 -7.07 -10.62 6.18
CA SER A 713 -6.68 -12.02 6.37
C SER A 713 -5.43 -12.16 7.24
N SER A 714 -5.24 -13.36 7.79
CA SER A 714 -4.01 -13.78 8.47
C SER A 714 -3.25 -14.83 7.64
N THR A 715 -1.92 -14.81 7.70
CA THR A 715 -1.06 -15.84 7.10
C THR A 715 0.09 -16.13 8.07
N PRO A 716 0.41 -17.41 8.35
CA PRO A 716 1.58 -17.78 9.15
C PRO A 716 2.83 -17.12 8.60
N SER A 717 3.41 -16.22 9.39
CA SER A 717 4.47 -15.34 8.91
C SER A 717 5.43 -14.92 10.01
N HIS A 718 6.63 -14.53 9.62
CA HIS A 718 7.67 -14.12 10.55
C HIS A 718 8.57 -13.02 9.97
N PHE A 719 8.64 -11.90 10.69
CA PHE A 719 9.58 -10.80 10.41
C PHE A 719 10.70 -10.83 11.44
N VAL A 720 11.96 -10.79 10.98
CA VAL A 720 13.14 -10.68 11.83
C VAL A 720 14.06 -9.57 11.32
N GLN A 721 14.47 -8.66 12.21
CA GLN A 721 15.55 -7.72 11.94
C GLN A 721 16.86 -8.24 12.54
N ALA A 722 17.67 -8.92 11.73
CA ALA A 722 18.91 -9.55 12.15
C ALA A 722 20.08 -8.55 12.10
N ARG A 723 20.58 -8.09 13.26
CA ARG A 723 21.69 -7.11 13.36
C ARG A 723 23.06 -7.74 13.67
N SER A 724 23.12 -9.07 13.80
CA SER A 724 24.34 -9.82 14.16
C SER A 724 24.29 -11.28 13.70
N PRO A 725 25.44 -11.97 13.54
CA PRO A 725 25.48 -13.39 13.17
C PRO A 725 24.71 -14.30 14.12
N ASN A 726 24.70 -14.01 15.42
CA ASN A 726 23.94 -14.82 16.39
C ASN A 726 22.43 -14.65 16.21
N GLN A 727 21.96 -13.44 15.89
CA GLN A 727 20.55 -13.20 15.56
C GLN A 727 20.17 -13.87 14.23
N LEU A 728 21.03 -13.80 13.21
CA LEU A 728 20.81 -14.46 11.93
C LEU A 728 20.76 -15.99 12.09
N HIS A 729 21.67 -16.58 12.88
CA HIS A 729 21.65 -18.02 13.20
C HIS A 729 20.35 -18.43 13.92
N ASN A 730 19.91 -17.64 14.90
CA ASN A 730 18.66 -17.89 15.60
C ASN A 730 17.44 -17.74 14.69
N ALA A 731 17.45 -16.77 13.76
CA ALA A 731 16.39 -16.58 12.76
C ALA A 731 16.28 -17.80 11.85
N PHE A 732 17.39 -18.23 11.26
CA PHE A 732 17.44 -19.44 10.43
C PHE A 732 16.99 -20.69 11.22
N GLY A 733 17.49 -20.89 12.44
CA GLY A 733 17.09 -22.01 13.29
C GLY A 733 15.60 -21.99 13.67
N PHE A 734 15.02 -20.80 13.87
CA PHE A 734 13.58 -20.65 14.10
C PHE A 734 12.79 -21.00 12.83
N ILE A 735 13.13 -20.42 11.68
CA ILE A 735 12.44 -20.65 10.40
C ILE A 735 12.57 -22.11 9.94
N ASP A 736 13.73 -22.74 10.17
CA ASP A 736 13.96 -24.16 9.90
C ASP A 736 13.17 -25.08 10.84
N GLY A 737 12.80 -24.61 12.04
CA GLY A 737 11.96 -25.33 13.00
C GLY A 737 10.44 -25.13 12.85
N HIS A 738 9.99 -24.21 12.00
CA HIS A 738 8.58 -23.83 11.84
C HIS A 738 8.12 -23.94 10.37
N PRO A 739 7.90 -25.18 9.87
CA PRO A 739 7.54 -25.44 8.47
C PRO A 739 6.12 -24.99 8.09
N GLU A 740 5.33 -24.50 9.05
CA GLU A 740 4.02 -23.90 8.81
C GLU A 740 4.10 -22.45 8.30
N LEU A 741 5.23 -21.75 8.54
CA LEU A 741 5.45 -20.38 8.07
C LEU A 741 5.37 -20.33 6.53
N ALA A 742 4.52 -19.45 6.00
CA ALA A 742 4.30 -19.30 4.57
C ALA A 742 5.01 -18.06 3.99
N LEU A 743 5.03 -16.96 4.73
CA LEU A 743 5.65 -15.69 4.31
C LEU A 743 6.65 -15.21 5.36
N ILE A 744 7.90 -14.94 4.98
CA ILE A 744 8.92 -14.44 5.92
C ILE A 744 9.64 -13.20 5.37
N CYS A 745 10.22 -12.43 6.29
CA CYS A 745 11.18 -11.36 5.99
C CYS A 745 12.35 -11.46 6.97
N ILE A 746 13.59 -11.43 6.46
CA ILE A 746 14.82 -11.49 7.26
C ILE A 746 15.70 -10.27 6.94
N ASN A 747 15.29 -9.12 7.44
CA ASN A 747 15.96 -7.84 7.21
C ASN A 747 17.37 -7.80 7.85
N ASP A 748 18.41 -7.60 7.04
CA ASP A 748 19.82 -7.78 7.41
C ASP A 748 20.56 -6.49 7.82
N ASP A 749 20.02 -5.74 8.78
CA ASP A 749 20.53 -4.43 9.24
C ASP A 749 21.91 -4.45 9.99
N GLN A 750 22.78 -5.41 9.66
CA GLN A 750 24.07 -5.79 10.24
C GLN A 750 25.18 -4.76 10.01
N THR A 751 26.21 -4.70 10.87
CA THR A 751 27.28 -3.69 10.72
C THR A 751 28.46 -4.18 9.89
N ASP A 752 29.07 -3.27 9.10
CA ASP A 752 30.25 -3.56 8.27
C ASP A 752 31.49 -4.08 9.04
N ARG A 753 31.51 -3.95 10.37
CA ARG A 753 32.58 -4.46 11.26
C ARG A 753 32.60 -5.98 11.42
N ILE A 754 31.58 -6.68 10.93
CA ILE A 754 31.34 -8.11 11.18
C ILE A 754 32.06 -9.01 10.14
N GLY A 755 32.58 -8.43 9.06
CA GLY A 755 33.27 -9.15 7.99
C GLY A 755 32.30 -9.93 7.10
N ASP A 756 32.79 -11.02 6.51
CA ASP A 756 32.09 -11.79 5.47
C ASP A 756 31.23 -12.93 6.04
N ARG A 757 31.36 -13.25 7.34
CA ARG A 757 30.62 -14.35 8.01
C ARG A 757 29.09 -14.33 7.80
N PRO A 758 28.39 -13.17 7.84
CA PRO A 758 26.95 -13.14 7.56
C PRO A 758 26.61 -13.63 6.14
N GLN A 759 27.45 -13.26 5.16
CA GLN A 759 27.29 -13.64 3.76
C GLN A 759 27.54 -15.15 3.57
N GLU A 760 28.51 -15.72 4.30
CA GLU A 760 28.71 -17.18 4.32
C GLU A 760 27.49 -17.92 4.90
N MET A 761 26.93 -17.42 6.00
CA MET A 761 25.74 -18.02 6.62
C MET A 761 24.50 -17.92 5.74
N TRP A 762 24.30 -16.78 5.06
CA TRP A 762 23.25 -16.61 4.05
C TRP A 762 23.43 -17.60 2.90
N GLY A 763 24.61 -17.65 2.28
CA GLY A 763 24.90 -18.58 1.19
C GLY A 763 24.67 -20.05 1.56
N GLU A 764 25.07 -20.48 2.76
CA GLU A 764 24.82 -21.85 3.26
C GLU A 764 23.35 -22.16 3.57
N TRP A 765 22.57 -21.17 4.03
CA TRP A 765 21.13 -21.36 4.28
C TRP A 765 20.33 -21.37 2.97
N LEU A 766 20.65 -20.46 2.05
CA LEU A 766 20.02 -20.35 0.73
C LEU A 766 20.36 -21.53 -0.18
N GLU A 767 21.62 -21.97 -0.26
CA GLU A 767 22.03 -23.16 -1.02
C GLU A 767 21.27 -24.41 -0.55
N ARG A 768 21.12 -24.56 0.77
CA ARG A 768 20.44 -25.70 1.40
C ARG A 768 18.92 -25.71 1.17
N ARG A 769 18.27 -24.56 1.06
CA ARG A 769 16.81 -24.46 0.85
C ARG A 769 16.41 -24.37 -0.62
N PHE A 770 17.19 -23.66 -1.43
CA PHE A 770 16.80 -23.21 -2.77
C PHE A 770 17.85 -23.53 -3.84
N GLY A 771 18.95 -24.21 -3.49
CA GLY A 771 20.04 -24.53 -4.43
C GLY A 771 19.83 -25.75 -5.32
N ASN A 772 18.75 -26.50 -5.14
CA ASN A 772 18.40 -27.63 -6.00
C ASN A 772 17.73 -27.16 -7.30
N GLY A 773 18.05 -27.83 -8.41
CA GLY A 773 17.47 -27.58 -9.73
C GLY A 773 18.09 -26.38 -10.48
N GLN A 774 18.20 -26.48 -11.79
CA GLN A 774 18.54 -25.36 -12.67
C GLN A 774 17.25 -24.67 -13.13
N VAL A 775 17.27 -23.33 -13.22
CA VAL A 775 16.19 -22.51 -13.78
C VAL A 775 16.70 -21.76 -15.01
N PRO A 776 15.83 -21.47 -16.00
CA PRO A 776 16.28 -20.94 -17.28
C PRO A 776 16.87 -19.52 -17.22
N TRP A 777 16.62 -18.75 -16.16
CA TRP A 777 17.12 -17.38 -15.98
C TRP A 777 18.46 -17.27 -15.20
N GLU A 778 19.04 -18.39 -14.74
CA GLU A 778 20.30 -18.37 -13.97
C GLU A 778 21.51 -18.84 -14.78
N ARG A 779 22.65 -18.17 -14.59
CA ARG A 779 23.95 -18.59 -15.13
C ARG A 779 24.35 -19.96 -14.54
N LYS A 780 24.59 -20.93 -15.41
CA LYS A 780 24.82 -22.35 -15.06
C LYS A 780 25.97 -22.59 -14.06
N ASP A 781 27.00 -21.73 -14.10
CA ASP A 781 28.21 -21.89 -13.29
C ASP A 781 28.23 -21.01 -12.01
N TRP A 782 27.11 -20.39 -11.62
CA TRP A 782 27.07 -19.47 -10.46
C TRP A 782 26.82 -20.17 -9.12
N SER A 783 27.83 -20.18 -8.24
CA SER A 783 27.71 -20.73 -6.90
C SER A 783 26.92 -19.81 -5.95
N TRP A 784 26.17 -20.40 -5.02
CA TRP A 784 25.62 -19.68 -3.85
C TRP A 784 26.70 -19.09 -2.92
N LYS A 785 27.97 -19.40 -3.17
CA LYS A 785 29.14 -18.83 -2.48
C LYS A 785 29.89 -17.78 -3.32
N ASP A 786 29.51 -17.54 -4.59
CA ASP A 786 30.16 -16.55 -5.47
C ASP A 786 29.76 -15.09 -5.17
N PHE A 787 28.78 -14.85 -4.30
CA PHE A 787 28.50 -13.51 -3.74
C PHE A 787 29.69 -12.93 -2.96
N ARG A 788 30.62 -13.79 -2.52
CA ARG A 788 31.92 -13.39 -1.97
C ARG A 788 32.63 -12.49 -2.98
N ARG A 789 32.94 -11.26 -2.55
CA ARG A 789 33.81 -10.32 -3.28
C ARG A 789 34.98 -11.05 -3.95
N ARG A 790 34.94 -11.19 -5.28
CA ARG A 790 36.13 -11.35 -6.11
C ARG A 790 36.89 -10.01 -6.13
N ARG A 791 37.43 -9.63 -4.97
CA ARG A 791 38.44 -8.57 -4.79
C ARG A 791 39.77 -9.10 -5.33
N ARG A 792 39.91 -9.13 -6.66
CA ARG A 792 41.17 -9.25 -7.38
C ARG A 792 41.11 -8.44 -8.65
#